data_AF-A0A949YIV1-F1
#
_entry.id   AF-A0A949YIV1-F1
#
_cell.length_a   1.000
_cell.length_b   1.000
_cell.length_c   1.000
_cell.angle_alpha   90.00
_cell.angle_beta   90.00
_cell.angle_gamma   90.00
#
_symmetry.space_group_name_H-M   'P 1'
#
loop_
_entity.id
_entity.type
_entity.pdbx_description
1 polymer ?
#
loop_
_entity_poly.entity_id
_entity_poly.type
_entity_poly.pdbx_seq_one_letter_code
_entity_poly.pdbx_strand_id
1 'polypeptide(L)'
;MSVPVRWEIIQVRLDYPPKRISKPEGAAGVYLVFWWDSIPLGHALIHAEEFPLNEVDFRNRTLRAIAPTVGNYLLPDAFPPVLPVRWQNHPHVPPAKLESLMGLNRPLAQLGTKVLPPSQEISTSVIVCTSRRPQQLKRCLASLHELNPSPTEIIVVDNGPDDPGTLRVVEDFDGAIYLPEPAPGLSRARNRGILGSRGEILAFTDDDVLVHPRWLLWVQETLSQKTTLGMTGLVLPAELETESQVQFEFDFGGFNRGYRPINFDSTFFDCMLGRGVPVWNIGAGANMAFHRGAFDRVGLFDERLGAGASGCSEDSEFWYRMLAAGLSIKYEPRAVVWHSHRLERAAFKNQMKHYMRGHVAALLVQLERHRHLGNLRRLLLTIPYAYFRRSAGMGLKDDWGALFSEILGCAWGVTTYFQQSLPRVFRPARRSNSLDHMSISHKMSYQHKRAFGDFLRKNPFPGPYTQGLFYREKMRAIHRVAPDAPVEDILEVGGGRSGLTSLLYPNAQIINIDLNREYASAPCNQWPGVRFMFGDATDLPFGDERFDAVTMFDLLEHVPDDRQAIREAFRVLRPGGFLIVSTPNENWRFPYYRLMKPYCPPEEKLFSEWGHVRRGYSRTEIEKLVGFPANRTADFINPLTVWCHDVGFSNLTRRWRQICWAILSPVTLLGYTLHRAETKGTETAYIWVKHPAGYGSEQRPNVPNSSGFPLATAGSQIPK
;
A
#
# COMPACT_ATOMS: atom_id res chain seq x y z
N MET A 1 -7.75 -11.14 -49.07
CA MET A 1 -6.61 -11.81 -48.40
C MET A 1 -6.50 -11.21 -47.01
N SER A 2 -6.53 -12.04 -45.96
CA SER A 2 -6.34 -11.57 -44.59
C SER A 2 -4.96 -10.94 -44.45
N VAL A 3 -4.88 -9.70 -43.96
CA VAL A 3 -3.61 -9.04 -43.66
C VAL A 3 -2.89 -9.93 -42.63
N PRO A 4 -1.63 -10.35 -42.89
CA PRO A 4 -0.88 -11.12 -41.90
C PRO A 4 -0.73 -10.29 -40.63
N VAL A 5 -0.99 -10.89 -39.47
CA VAL A 5 -0.93 -10.19 -38.19
C VAL A 5 0.42 -10.39 -37.49
N ARG A 6 1.10 -11.50 -37.76
CA ARG A 6 2.40 -11.87 -37.16
C ARG A 6 3.50 -10.85 -37.43
N TRP A 7 4.41 -10.66 -36.47
CA TRP A 7 5.67 -9.93 -36.63
C TRP A 7 6.86 -10.83 -36.31
N GLU A 8 7.94 -10.70 -37.08
CA GLU A 8 9.20 -11.40 -36.81
C GLU A 8 10.09 -10.56 -35.89
N ILE A 9 10.59 -11.14 -34.79
CA ILE A 9 11.50 -10.43 -33.88
C ILE A 9 12.95 -10.74 -34.27
N ILE A 10 13.74 -9.72 -34.60
CA ILE A 10 15.14 -9.87 -34.99
C ILE A 10 16.05 -9.12 -34.02
N GLN A 11 16.98 -9.85 -33.41
CA GLN A 11 18.04 -9.30 -32.57
C GLN A 11 19.21 -8.84 -33.45
N VAL A 12 19.48 -7.54 -33.50
CA VAL A 12 20.54 -6.92 -34.31
C VAL A 12 21.71 -6.53 -33.42
N ARG A 13 22.84 -7.24 -33.56
CA ARG A 13 24.10 -6.89 -32.89
C ARG A 13 24.90 -5.91 -33.72
N LEU A 14 25.11 -4.71 -33.18
CA LEU A 14 25.85 -3.63 -33.85
C LEU A 14 27.37 -3.77 -33.72
N ASP A 15 27.83 -4.65 -32.83
CA ASP A 15 29.24 -5.01 -32.66
C ASP A 15 29.72 -6.09 -33.66
N TYR A 16 28.81 -6.63 -34.48
CA TYR A 16 29.11 -7.50 -35.61
C TYR A 16 28.75 -6.81 -36.94
N PRO A 17 29.32 -7.26 -38.07
CA PRO A 17 28.89 -6.79 -39.39
C PRO A 17 27.37 -6.96 -39.54
N PRO A 18 26.64 -5.94 -40.02
CA PRO A 18 25.19 -5.98 -40.10
C PRO A 18 24.75 -7.12 -41.01
N LYS A 19 23.97 -8.08 -40.47
CA LYS A 19 23.30 -9.09 -41.29
C LYS A 19 22.27 -8.39 -42.18
N ARG A 20 22.21 -8.80 -43.45
CA ARG A 20 21.18 -8.32 -44.37
C ARG A 20 19.81 -8.78 -43.88
N ILE A 21 18.91 -7.84 -43.62
CA ILE A 21 17.54 -8.13 -43.19
C ILE A 21 16.67 -8.27 -44.44
N SER A 22 16.10 -9.45 -44.64
CA SER A 22 15.19 -9.75 -45.75
C SER A 22 13.74 -9.45 -45.38
N LYS A 23 12.89 -9.31 -46.40
CA LYS A 23 11.44 -9.23 -46.22
C LYS A 23 10.96 -10.49 -45.47
N PRO A 24 10.15 -10.35 -44.40
CA PRO A 24 9.66 -11.52 -43.69
C PRO A 24 8.57 -12.23 -44.51
N GLU A 25 8.62 -13.55 -44.55
CA GLU A 25 7.61 -14.37 -45.23
C GLU A 25 6.36 -14.56 -44.35
N GLY A 26 5.19 -14.15 -44.85
CA GLY A 26 3.92 -14.35 -44.15
C GLY A 26 3.75 -13.51 -42.86
N ALA A 27 4.54 -12.46 -42.67
CA ALA A 27 4.44 -11.54 -41.53
C ALA A 27 4.04 -10.12 -41.98
N ALA A 28 3.44 -9.35 -41.08
CA ALA A 28 3.11 -7.94 -41.25
C ALA A 28 4.36 -7.04 -41.24
N GLY A 29 5.44 -7.49 -40.61
CA GLY A 29 6.65 -6.72 -40.46
C GLY A 29 7.68 -7.39 -39.55
N VAL A 30 8.70 -6.63 -39.20
CA VAL A 30 9.84 -7.03 -38.37
C VAL A 30 9.99 -6.07 -37.19
N TYR A 31 10.12 -6.63 -35.99
CA TYR A 31 10.47 -5.94 -34.74
C TYR A 31 11.98 -6.09 -34.52
N LEU A 32 12.74 -5.03 -34.78
CA LEU A 32 14.20 -5.01 -34.59
C LEU A 32 14.55 -4.58 -33.18
N VAL A 33 15.41 -5.33 -32.50
CA VAL A 33 16.03 -4.90 -31.23
C VAL A 33 17.52 -4.73 -31.47
N PHE A 34 18.05 -3.55 -31.18
CA PHE A 34 19.45 -3.21 -31.37
C PHE A 34 20.24 -3.43 -30.09
N TRP A 35 21.39 -4.09 -30.22
CA TRP A 35 22.29 -4.43 -29.13
C TRP A 35 23.71 -3.97 -29.42
N TRP A 36 24.43 -3.65 -28.35
CA TRP A 36 25.88 -3.58 -28.35
C TRP A 36 26.42 -4.48 -27.24
N ASP A 37 27.09 -5.56 -27.63
CA ASP A 37 27.43 -6.65 -26.71
C ASP A 37 26.17 -7.19 -25.99
N SER A 38 26.04 -6.93 -24.69
CA SER A 38 24.95 -7.38 -23.82
C SER A 38 24.02 -6.23 -23.39
N ILE A 39 24.19 -5.05 -24.00
CA ILE A 39 23.44 -3.83 -23.67
C ILE A 39 22.39 -3.59 -24.76
N PRO A 40 21.09 -3.56 -24.41
CA PRO A 40 20.04 -3.19 -25.36
C PRO A 40 20.06 -1.67 -25.57
N LEU A 41 20.00 -1.23 -26.83
CA LEU A 41 20.14 0.18 -27.20
C LEU A 41 18.85 0.82 -27.71
N GLY A 42 17.96 0.04 -28.31
CA GLY A 42 16.70 0.55 -28.87
C GLY A 42 15.95 -0.51 -29.65
N HIS A 43 14.77 -0.15 -30.16
CA HIS A 43 14.04 -0.96 -31.13
C HIS A 43 13.50 -0.12 -32.28
N ALA A 44 13.17 -0.79 -33.38
CA ALA A 44 12.47 -0.20 -34.52
C ALA A 44 11.48 -1.19 -35.12
N LEU A 45 10.35 -0.69 -35.60
CA LEU A 45 9.36 -1.44 -36.36
C LEU A 45 9.54 -1.17 -37.84
N ILE A 46 9.46 -2.23 -38.64
CA ILE A 46 9.56 -2.17 -40.10
C ILE A 46 8.43 -3.01 -40.68
N HIS A 47 7.52 -2.37 -41.42
CA HIS A 47 6.43 -3.07 -42.10
C HIS A 47 6.94 -3.84 -43.32
N ALA A 48 6.26 -4.94 -43.66
CA ALA A 48 6.61 -5.78 -44.80
C ALA A 48 6.53 -5.03 -46.14
N GLU A 49 5.74 -3.95 -46.22
CA GLU A 49 5.66 -3.07 -47.40
C GLU A 49 6.90 -2.18 -47.58
N GLU A 50 7.71 -2.00 -46.52
CA GLU A 50 8.92 -1.16 -46.55
C GLU A 50 10.15 -1.90 -47.09
N PHE A 51 10.00 -3.16 -47.52
CA PHE A 51 11.10 -3.97 -48.06
C PHE A 51 11.18 -3.92 -49.60
N PRO A 52 12.41 -4.00 -50.17
CA PRO A 52 13.69 -4.15 -49.48
C PRO A 52 14.16 -2.84 -48.84
N LEU A 53 14.69 -2.88 -47.61
CA LEU A 53 15.31 -1.70 -47.02
C LEU A 53 16.61 -1.36 -47.76
N ASN A 54 16.72 -0.12 -48.22
CA ASN A 54 18.01 0.42 -48.60
C ASN A 54 18.87 0.67 -47.35
N GLU A 55 20.19 0.68 -47.55
CA GLU A 55 21.18 0.79 -46.47
C GLU A 55 21.07 2.12 -45.70
N VAL A 56 20.70 3.20 -46.39
CA VAL A 56 20.57 4.54 -45.81
C VAL A 56 19.38 4.59 -44.84
N ASP A 57 18.24 4.02 -45.20
CA ASP A 57 17.03 3.96 -44.39
C ASP A 57 17.24 3.09 -43.17
N PHE A 58 17.86 1.92 -43.35
CA PHE A 58 18.23 1.05 -42.24
C PHE A 58 19.16 1.77 -41.25
N ARG A 59 20.19 2.44 -41.75
CA ARG A 59 21.12 3.23 -40.93
C ARG A 59 20.40 4.36 -40.19
N ASN A 60 19.54 5.12 -40.87
CA ASN A 60 18.81 6.23 -40.26
C ASN A 60 17.84 5.75 -39.16
N ARG A 61 17.14 4.63 -39.37
CA ARG A 61 16.28 4.02 -38.34
C ARG A 61 17.08 3.53 -37.15
N THR A 62 18.19 2.84 -37.41
CA THR A 62 19.12 2.37 -36.36
C THR A 62 19.61 3.54 -35.52
N LEU A 63 20.11 4.60 -36.15
CA LEU A 63 20.58 5.81 -35.46
C LEU A 63 19.50 6.45 -34.60
N ARG A 64 18.27 6.62 -35.13
CA ARG A 64 17.14 7.16 -34.36
C ARG A 64 16.78 6.30 -33.16
N ALA A 65 16.80 4.97 -33.33
CA ALA A 65 16.45 4.03 -32.27
C ALA A 65 17.47 4.03 -31.12
N ILE A 66 18.77 4.06 -31.43
CA ILE A 66 19.83 3.95 -30.41
C ILE A 66 20.26 5.30 -29.82
N ALA A 67 20.03 6.41 -30.53
CA ALA A 67 20.51 7.73 -30.16
C ALA A 67 20.19 8.14 -28.71
N PRO A 68 18.96 7.98 -28.19
CA PRO A 68 18.65 8.37 -26.82
C PRO A 68 19.49 7.60 -25.78
N THR A 69 19.71 6.30 -26.01
CA THR A 69 20.43 5.42 -25.09
C THR A 69 21.93 5.68 -25.13
N VAL A 70 22.50 5.74 -26.33
CA VAL A 70 23.92 6.05 -26.55
C VAL A 70 24.25 7.42 -25.99
N GLY A 71 23.39 8.40 -26.26
CA GLY A 71 23.45 9.74 -25.69
C GLY A 71 23.48 9.75 -24.16
N ASN A 72 22.60 8.99 -23.51
CA ASN A 72 22.54 8.92 -22.06
C ASN A 72 23.85 8.39 -21.42
N TYR A 73 24.51 7.42 -22.05
CA TYR A 73 25.73 6.82 -21.50
C TYR A 73 27.02 7.61 -21.79
N LEU A 74 27.06 8.29 -22.93
CA LEU A 74 28.28 8.91 -23.46
C LEU A 74 28.25 10.44 -23.44
N LEU A 75 27.06 11.05 -23.47
CA LEU A 75 26.83 12.49 -23.58
C LEU A 75 25.68 12.93 -22.63
N PRO A 76 25.80 12.71 -21.29
CA PRO A 76 24.69 12.91 -20.35
C PRO A 76 24.15 14.35 -20.32
N ASP A 77 24.99 15.35 -20.62
CA ASP A 77 24.58 16.77 -20.65
C ASP A 77 23.85 17.17 -21.93
N ALA A 78 23.85 16.32 -22.95
CA ALA A 78 23.28 16.62 -24.27
C ALA A 78 21.83 16.12 -24.46
N PHE A 79 21.28 15.41 -23.48
CA PHE A 79 19.94 14.83 -23.54
C PHE A 79 19.11 15.20 -22.29
N PRO A 80 17.84 15.59 -22.45
CA PRO A 80 16.99 15.94 -21.32
C PRO A 80 16.70 14.72 -20.43
N PRO A 81 16.55 14.93 -19.10
CA PRO A 81 16.22 13.88 -18.15
C PRO A 81 14.89 13.20 -18.50
N VAL A 82 14.78 11.90 -18.19
CA VAL A 82 13.62 11.06 -18.57
C VAL A 82 12.37 11.36 -17.74
N LEU A 83 12.55 11.86 -16.52
CA LEU A 83 11.47 12.20 -15.58
C LEU A 83 11.39 13.70 -15.33
N PRO A 84 10.22 14.20 -14.89
CA PRO A 84 10.11 15.57 -14.40
C PRO A 84 11.00 15.72 -13.15
N VAL A 85 12.11 16.43 -13.31
CA VAL A 85 12.90 16.97 -12.20
C VAL A 85 12.24 18.29 -11.79
N ARG A 86 12.26 18.67 -10.50
CA ARG A 86 11.97 20.07 -10.12
C ARG A 86 12.74 20.95 -11.09
N TRP A 87 12.07 21.95 -11.69
CA TRP A 87 12.66 22.86 -12.67
C TRP A 87 13.89 23.57 -12.06
N GLN A 88 15.02 22.88 -12.07
CA GLN A 88 16.32 23.50 -12.07
C GLN A 88 16.51 23.95 -13.51
N ASN A 89 16.91 25.21 -13.67
CA ASN A 89 17.25 25.83 -14.94
C ASN A 89 18.34 24.99 -15.62
N HIS A 90 17.97 23.92 -16.32
CA HIS A 90 18.83 23.36 -17.33
C HIS A 90 18.90 24.43 -18.42
N PRO A 91 20.09 24.99 -18.71
CA PRO A 91 20.23 25.83 -19.90
C PRO A 91 19.66 25.04 -21.08
N HIS A 92 18.91 25.71 -21.96
CA HIS A 92 18.40 25.13 -23.19
C HIS A 92 19.58 24.62 -24.03
N VAL A 93 20.04 23.39 -23.76
CA VAL A 93 20.98 22.69 -24.61
C VAL A 93 20.13 22.10 -25.74
N PRO A 94 20.29 22.56 -26.99
CA PRO A 94 19.60 21.93 -28.11
C PRO A 94 19.97 20.45 -28.13
N PRO A 95 19.02 19.53 -28.41
CA PRO A 95 19.31 18.11 -28.44
C PRO A 95 20.50 17.87 -29.37
N ALA A 96 21.47 17.06 -28.94
CA ALA A 96 22.60 16.70 -29.78
C ALA A 96 22.09 16.26 -31.17
N LYS A 97 22.59 16.90 -32.22
CA LYS A 97 22.22 16.54 -33.59
C LYS A 97 22.66 15.10 -33.86
N LEU A 98 21.82 14.35 -34.59
CA LEU A 98 22.08 12.98 -35.04
C LEU A 98 23.48 12.83 -35.68
N GLU A 99 23.97 13.89 -36.31
CA GLU A 99 25.31 14.06 -36.88
C GLU A 99 26.46 13.76 -35.90
N SER A 100 26.28 14.07 -34.61
CA SER A 100 27.30 13.81 -33.57
C SER A 100 27.46 12.32 -33.27
N LEU A 101 26.45 11.51 -33.57
CA LEU A 101 26.47 10.06 -33.40
C LEU A 101 26.99 9.31 -34.65
N MET A 102 27.06 10.00 -35.81
CA MET A 102 27.50 9.40 -37.08
C MET A 102 29.01 9.08 -37.13
N GLY A 103 29.81 9.56 -36.15
CA GLY A 103 31.24 9.26 -36.03
C GLY A 103 31.60 8.12 -35.05
N LEU A 104 30.61 7.42 -34.46
CA LEU A 104 30.82 6.60 -33.26
C LEU A 104 31.22 5.13 -33.52
N ASN A 105 32.39 4.86 -34.08
CA ASN A 105 32.99 3.50 -33.94
C ASN A 105 33.74 3.33 -32.61
N ARG A 106 34.42 4.39 -32.12
CA ARG A 106 35.14 4.37 -30.83
C ARG A 106 34.25 4.50 -29.58
N PRO A 107 33.17 5.30 -29.56
CA PRO A 107 32.42 5.53 -28.32
C PRO A 107 31.42 4.43 -27.95
N LEU A 108 30.93 3.64 -28.92
CA LEU A 108 30.16 2.43 -28.61
C LEU A 108 31.02 1.40 -27.87
N ALA A 109 32.30 1.24 -28.25
CA ALA A 109 33.25 0.40 -27.53
C ALA A 109 33.44 0.84 -26.06
N GLN A 110 33.28 2.13 -25.74
CA GLN A 110 33.34 2.63 -24.36
C GLN A 110 32.14 2.20 -23.51
N LEU A 111 30.99 1.85 -24.11
CA LEU A 111 29.83 1.32 -23.39
C LEU A 111 30.16 0.02 -22.65
N GLY A 112 30.98 -0.84 -23.27
CA GLY A 112 31.43 -2.10 -22.68
C GLY A 112 32.46 -1.93 -21.56
N THR A 113 33.18 -0.79 -21.51
CA THR A 113 34.27 -0.54 -20.54
C THR A 113 33.81 0.03 -19.20
N LYS A 114 32.54 0.42 -19.04
CA LYS A 114 31.99 0.90 -17.76
C LYS A 114 31.40 -0.21 -16.87
N VAL A 115 31.61 -1.47 -17.24
CA VAL A 115 31.18 -2.64 -16.45
C VAL A 115 32.24 -2.95 -15.42
N LEU A 116 32.08 -2.43 -14.21
CA LEU A 116 32.81 -2.97 -13.06
C LEU A 116 31.96 -4.09 -12.47
N PRO A 117 32.43 -5.36 -12.44
CA PRO A 117 31.74 -6.38 -11.68
C PRO A 117 31.61 -5.90 -10.22
N PRO A 118 30.49 -6.17 -9.54
CA PRO A 118 30.37 -5.80 -8.13
C PRO A 118 31.57 -6.35 -7.35
N SER A 119 32.18 -5.49 -6.53
CA SER A 119 33.38 -5.82 -5.74
C SER A 119 33.16 -6.92 -4.69
N GLN A 120 31.91 -7.34 -4.51
CA GLN A 120 31.47 -8.35 -3.56
C GLN A 120 30.38 -9.20 -4.20
N GLU A 121 30.47 -10.52 -4.05
CA GLU A 121 29.36 -11.41 -4.37
C GLU A 121 28.21 -11.14 -3.40
N ILE A 122 27.10 -10.61 -3.92
CA ILE A 122 25.89 -10.37 -3.14
C ILE A 122 24.96 -11.56 -3.34
N SER A 123 24.59 -12.19 -2.22
CA SER A 123 23.67 -13.33 -2.25
C SER A 123 22.32 -12.94 -2.85
N THR A 124 21.88 -13.67 -3.88
CA THR A 124 20.63 -13.38 -4.59
C THR A 124 19.77 -14.63 -4.68
N SER A 125 18.53 -14.52 -4.21
CA SER A 125 17.48 -15.53 -4.40
C SER A 125 16.64 -15.14 -5.61
N VAL A 126 16.53 -16.03 -6.60
CA VAL A 126 15.59 -15.86 -7.71
C VAL A 126 14.29 -16.60 -7.36
N ILE A 127 13.16 -15.90 -7.37
CA ILE A 127 11.85 -16.42 -6.98
C ILE A 127 10.96 -16.46 -8.22
N VAL A 128 10.49 -17.66 -8.57
CA VAL A 128 9.55 -17.91 -9.67
C VAL A 128 8.25 -18.42 -9.09
N CYS A 129 7.15 -17.70 -9.29
CA CYS A 129 5.83 -18.13 -8.86
C CYS A 129 5.09 -18.76 -10.05
N THR A 130 4.55 -19.96 -9.88
CA THR A 130 3.80 -20.66 -10.93
C THR A 130 2.50 -21.26 -10.40
N SER A 131 1.54 -21.55 -11.28
CA SER A 131 0.33 -22.30 -10.94
C SER A 131 -0.14 -23.09 -12.15
N ARG A 132 0.05 -24.41 -12.12
CA ARG A 132 -0.39 -25.36 -13.16
C ARG A 132 0.14 -25.02 -14.57
N ARG A 133 1.43 -24.66 -14.67
CA ARG A 133 2.12 -24.30 -15.92
C ARG A 133 3.51 -24.95 -16.04
N PRO A 134 3.60 -26.28 -15.95
CA PRO A 134 4.90 -26.97 -15.93
C PRO A 134 5.77 -26.66 -17.17
N GLN A 135 5.16 -26.42 -18.33
CA GLN A 135 5.89 -26.31 -19.59
C GLN A 135 6.52 -24.93 -19.75
N GLN A 136 5.81 -23.89 -19.31
CA GLN A 136 6.36 -22.54 -19.22
C GLN A 136 7.46 -22.50 -18.16
N LEU A 137 7.20 -23.06 -16.97
CA LEU A 137 8.20 -23.16 -15.90
C LEU A 137 9.49 -23.84 -16.38
N LYS A 138 9.40 -24.97 -17.08
CA LYS A 138 10.56 -25.70 -17.61
C LYS A 138 11.43 -24.82 -18.52
N ARG A 139 10.82 -24.01 -19.38
CA ARG A 139 11.55 -23.06 -20.24
C ARG A 139 12.20 -21.93 -19.43
N CYS A 140 11.48 -21.41 -18.44
CA CYS A 140 11.98 -20.38 -17.53
C CYS A 140 13.22 -20.88 -16.75
N LEU A 141 13.12 -22.05 -16.11
CA LEU A 141 14.22 -22.65 -15.35
C LEU A 141 15.44 -22.95 -16.23
N ALA A 142 15.24 -23.39 -17.47
CA ALA A 142 16.34 -23.57 -18.42
C ALA A 142 17.11 -22.25 -18.65
N SER A 143 16.40 -21.12 -18.85
CA SER A 143 17.07 -19.83 -18.99
C SER A 143 17.76 -19.34 -17.72
N LEU A 144 17.21 -19.68 -16.53
CA LEU A 144 17.84 -19.34 -15.26
C LEU A 144 19.14 -20.13 -15.02
N HIS A 145 19.25 -21.35 -15.54
CA HIS A 145 20.47 -22.17 -15.44
C HIS A 145 21.62 -21.61 -16.28
N GLU A 146 21.32 -20.81 -17.32
CA GLU A 146 22.31 -20.15 -18.18
C GLU A 146 22.84 -18.82 -17.60
N LEU A 147 22.39 -18.42 -16.41
CA LEU A 147 22.78 -17.15 -15.79
C LEU A 147 24.27 -17.12 -15.40
N ASN A 148 24.92 -16.02 -15.76
CA ASN A 148 26.27 -15.67 -15.34
C ASN A 148 26.31 -14.21 -14.82
N PRO A 149 26.48 -14.01 -13.50
CA PRO A 149 26.71 -15.01 -12.46
C PRO A 149 25.47 -15.86 -12.16
N SER A 150 25.67 -17.02 -11.56
CA SER A 150 24.58 -17.90 -11.11
C SER A 150 23.94 -17.39 -9.82
N PRO A 151 22.64 -17.60 -9.60
CA PRO A 151 21.97 -17.22 -8.36
C PRO A 151 22.41 -18.09 -7.19
N THR A 152 22.29 -17.56 -5.97
CA THR A 152 22.57 -18.33 -4.75
C THR A 152 21.55 -19.44 -4.55
N GLU A 153 20.30 -19.18 -4.91
CA GLU A 153 19.22 -20.17 -4.91
C GLU A 153 18.14 -19.77 -5.92
N ILE A 154 17.49 -20.77 -6.50
CA ILE A 154 16.29 -20.61 -7.32
C ILE A 154 15.13 -21.21 -6.55
N ILE A 155 14.14 -20.41 -6.20
CA ILE A 155 12.96 -20.82 -5.44
C ILE A 155 11.76 -20.82 -6.36
N VAL A 156 11.18 -22.00 -6.55
CA VAL A 156 9.95 -22.19 -7.30
C VAL A 156 8.80 -22.30 -6.31
N VAL A 157 7.93 -21.28 -6.30
CA VAL A 157 6.74 -21.26 -5.48
C VAL A 157 5.54 -21.76 -6.28
N ASP A 158 5.03 -22.92 -5.89
CA ASP A 158 3.89 -23.57 -6.53
C ASP A 158 2.58 -23.13 -5.88
N ASN A 159 1.81 -22.30 -6.60
CA ASN A 159 0.48 -21.83 -6.22
C ASN A 159 -0.65 -22.67 -6.86
N GLY A 160 -0.38 -23.94 -7.11
CA GLY A 160 -1.35 -24.98 -7.44
C GLY A 160 -0.81 -26.38 -7.11
N PRO A 161 -0.36 -26.63 -5.86
CA PRO A 161 0.38 -27.84 -5.48
C PRO A 161 -0.46 -29.13 -5.48
N ASP A 162 -1.76 -29.03 -5.79
CA ASP A 162 -2.64 -30.17 -6.04
C ASP A 162 -2.32 -30.89 -7.36
N ASP A 163 -1.62 -30.24 -8.30
CA ASP A 163 -1.12 -30.83 -9.53
C ASP A 163 0.39 -31.14 -9.40
N PRO A 164 0.82 -32.42 -9.53
CA PRO A 164 2.24 -32.78 -9.36
C PRO A 164 3.13 -32.29 -10.52
N GLY A 165 2.57 -31.71 -11.58
CA GLY A 165 3.30 -31.25 -12.75
C GLY A 165 4.44 -30.29 -12.41
N THR A 166 4.19 -29.32 -11.51
CA THR A 166 5.21 -28.36 -11.07
C THR A 166 6.35 -29.04 -10.33
N LEU A 167 6.05 -29.93 -9.38
CA LEU A 167 7.05 -30.64 -8.58
C LEU A 167 8.00 -31.45 -9.47
N ARG A 168 7.45 -32.19 -10.44
CA ARG A 168 8.26 -32.97 -11.40
C ARG A 168 9.23 -32.10 -12.20
N VAL A 169 8.78 -30.92 -12.62
CA VAL A 169 9.66 -29.96 -13.32
C VAL A 169 10.76 -29.46 -12.38
N VAL A 170 10.49 -29.23 -11.10
CA VAL A 170 11.54 -28.80 -10.17
C VAL A 170 12.54 -29.91 -9.88
N GLU A 171 12.08 -31.16 -9.75
CA GLU A 171 12.95 -32.34 -9.55
C GLU A 171 13.92 -32.58 -10.73
N ASP A 172 13.54 -32.18 -11.94
CA ASP A 172 14.39 -32.25 -13.14
C ASP A 172 15.54 -31.21 -13.15
N PHE A 173 15.52 -30.19 -12.28
CA PHE A 173 16.49 -29.09 -12.28
C PHE A 173 17.29 -29.05 -10.97
N ASP A 174 18.57 -29.40 -11.07
CA ASP A 174 19.47 -29.36 -9.94
C ASP A 174 19.63 -27.93 -9.38
N GLY A 175 19.61 -27.81 -8.05
CA GLY A 175 19.68 -26.52 -7.34
C GLY A 175 18.38 -25.72 -7.25
N ALA A 176 17.27 -26.18 -7.83
CA ALA A 176 15.96 -25.55 -7.67
C ALA A 176 15.23 -26.02 -6.39
N ILE A 177 14.70 -25.07 -5.62
CA ILE A 177 14.01 -25.30 -4.35
C ILE A 177 12.50 -25.22 -4.57
N TYR A 178 11.79 -26.31 -4.34
CA TYR A 178 10.33 -26.34 -4.38
C TYR A 178 9.70 -25.80 -3.08
N LEU A 179 8.78 -24.84 -3.19
CA LEU A 179 7.96 -24.35 -2.08
C LEU A 179 6.46 -24.35 -2.44
N PRO A 180 5.62 -25.16 -1.77
CA PRO A 180 4.18 -25.12 -2.02
C PRO A 180 3.50 -23.93 -1.30
N GLU A 181 2.51 -23.33 -1.95
CA GLU A 181 1.56 -22.36 -1.40
C GLU A 181 0.14 -22.73 -1.83
N PRO A 182 -0.63 -23.48 -1.01
CA PRO A 182 -1.93 -24.00 -1.40
C PRO A 182 -3.03 -22.92 -1.49
N ALA A 183 -2.87 -21.75 -0.85
CA ALA A 183 -3.87 -20.70 -0.91
C ALA A 183 -3.71 -19.85 -2.19
N PRO A 184 -4.74 -19.72 -3.04
CA PRO A 184 -4.60 -19.04 -4.32
C PRO A 184 -4.29 -17.55 -4.14
N GLY A 185 -3.37 -17.04 -4.96
CA GLY A 185 -2.98 -15.64 -5.04
C GLY A 185 -1.49 -15.45 -5.30
N LEU A 186 -1.14 -14.76 -6.38
CA LEU A 186 0.26 -14.46 -6.73
C LEU A 186 1.00 -13.71 -5.62
N SER A 187 0.35 -12.76 -4.95
CA SER A 187 0.93 -12.08 -3.79
C SER A 187 1.24 -13.03 -2.63
N ARG A 188 0.43 -14.07 -2.42
CA ARG A 188 0.71 -15.11 -1.41
C ARG A 188 1.93 -15.93 -1.82
N ALA A 189 1.99 -16.34 -3.08
CA ALA A 189 3.13 -17.07 -3.63
C ALA A 189 4.43 -16.24 -3.51
N ARG A 190 4.41 -14.96 -3.89
CA ARG A 190 5.56 -14.06 -3.72
C ARG A 190 5.95 -13.91 -2.25
N ASN A 191 4.98 -13.73 -1.36
CA ASN A 191 5.23 -13.65 0.09
C ASN A 191 5.83 -14.95 0.64
N ARG A 192 5.34 -16.11 0.19
CA ARG A 192 5.89 -17.44 0.54
C ARG A 192 7.35 -17.56 0.07
N GLY A 193 7.64 -17.12 -1.15
CA GLY A 193 9.00 -17.07 -1.68
C GLY A 193 9.92 -16.15 -0.89
N ILE A 194 9.45 -14.94 -0.53
CA ILE A 194 10.21 -13.99 0.31
C ILE A 194 10.59 -14.63 1.65
N LEU A 195 9.62 -15.25 2.32
CA LEU A 195 9.81 -15.88 3.62
C LEU A 195 10.69 -17.15 3.55
N GLY A 196 10.68 -17.85 2.41
CA GLY A 196 11.53 -19.02 2.18
C GLY A 196 12.94 -18.70 1.69
N SER A 197 13.19 -17.47 1.25
CA SER A 197 14.46 -17.04 0.68
C SER A 197 15.47 -16.56 1.72
N ARG A 198 16.76 -16.71 1.41
CA ARG A 198 17.91 -16.36 2.25
C ARG A 198 18.78 -15.24 1.67
N GLY A 199 18.68 -14.97 0.37
CA GLY A 199 19.48 -13.97 -0.33
C GLY A 199 19.25 -12.55 0.19
N GLU A 200 20.29 -11.73 0.13
CA GLU A 200 20.22 -10.30 0.42
C GLU A 200 19.42 -9.55 -0.65
N ILE A 201 19.52 -10.00 -1.90
CA ILE A 201 18.67 -9.56 -3.02
C ILE A 201 17.63 -10.64 -3.31
N LEU A 202 16.39 -10.21 -3.52
CA LEU A 202 15.27 -11.06 -3.94
C LEU A 202 14.85 -10.62 -5.33
N ALA A 203 15.17 -11.42 -6.35
CA ALA A 203 14.81 -11.18 -7.74
C ALA A 203 13.57 -12.00 -8.12
N PHE A 204 12.63 -11.39 -8.83
CA PHE A 204 11.38 -12.01 -9.25
C PHE A 204 11.30 -12.04 -10.78
N THR A 205 10.92 -13.19 -11.31
CA THR A 205 10.54 -13.39 -12.72
C THR A 205 9.32 -14.29 -12.79
N ASP A 206 8.56 -14.20 -13.87
CA ASP A 206 7.36 -15.01 -14.08
C ASP A 206 7.70 -16.33 -14.82
N ASP A 207 6.79 -17.31 -14.75
CA ASP A 207 6.99 -18.63 -15.38
C ASP A 207 6.94 -18.62 -16.91
N ASP A 208 6.37 -17.57 -17.51
CA ASP A 208 6.27 -17.31 -18.95
C ASP A 208 7.36 -16.34 -19.45
N VAL A 209 8.50 -16.28 -18.74
CA VAL A 209 9.62 -15.39 -19.03
C VAL A 209 10.91 -16.15 -19.30
N LEU A 210 11.70 -15.67 -20.26
CA LEU A 210 13.09 -16.04 -20.49
C LEU A 210 14.01 -14.89 -20.04
N VAL A 211 15.03 -15.18 -19.26
CA VAL A 211 15.99 -14.16 -18.80
C VAL A 211 17.20 -14.05 -19.72
N HIS A 212 17.77 -12.85 -19.88
CA HIS A 212 19.06 -12.70 -20.54
C HIS A 212 20.19 -13.32 -19.68
N PRO A 213 21.23 -13.96 -20.25
CA PRO A 213 22.29 -14.62 -19.45
C PRO A 213 23.02 -13.72 -18.44
N ARG A 214 23.11 -12.42 -18.74
CA ARG A 214 23.66 -11.39 -17.83
C ARG A 214 22.62 -10.68 -16.96
N TRP A 215 21.38 -11.16 -16.91
CA TRP A 215 20.29 -10.51 -16.16
C TRP A 215 20.66 -10.32 -14.68
N LEU A 216 21.17 -11.37 -14.04
CA LEU A 216 21.52 -11.33 -12.61
C LEU A 216 22.70 -10.39 -12.32
N LEU A 217 23.66 -10.28 -13.24
CA LEU A 217 24.78 -9.34 -13.14
C LEU A 217 24.27 -7.91 -12.95
N TRP A 218 23.31 -7.48 -13.80
CA TRP A 218 22.76 -6.13 -13.75
C TRP A 218 21.86 -5.90 -12.54
N VAL A 219 21.16 -6.95 -12.08
CA VAL A 219 20.39 -6.94 -10.82
C VAL A 219 21.31 -6.67 -9.63
N GLN A 220 22.39 -7.45 -9.51
CA GLN A 220 23.37 -7.33 -8.42
C GLN A 220 24.11 -6.00 -8.47
N GLU A 221 24.58 -5.57 -9.65
CA GLU A 221 25.24 -4.26 -9.81
C GLU A 221 24.33 -3.13 -9.31
N THR A 222 23.05 -3.13 -9.73
CA THR A 222 22.11 -2.06 -9.41
C THR A 222 21.82 -1.94 -7.91
N LEU A 223 21.68 -3.08 -7.22
CA LEU A 223 21.31 -3.10 -5.80
C LEU A 223 22.51 -3.13 -4.85
N SER A 224 23.74 -3.27 -5.37
CA SER A 224 24.97 -3.34 -4.57
C SER A 224 25.24 -2.11 -3.71
N GLN A 225 24.87 -0.93 -4.20
CA GLN A 225 25.18 0.34 -3.53
C GLN A 225 24.26 0.66 -2.34
N LYS A 226 23.16 -0.10 -2.15
CA LYS A 226 22.13 0.09 -1.10
C LYS A 226 21.47 1.48 -1.03
N THR A 227 21.85 2.40 -1.92
CA THR A 227 21.19 3.69 -2.16
C THR A 227 19.83 3.51 -2.84
N THR A 228 19.65 2.39 -3.54
CA THR A 228 18.41 1.96 -4.18
C THR A 228 18.01 0.60 -3.62
N LEU A 229 16.74 0.47 -3.19
CA LEU A 229 16.24 -0.75 -2.55
C LEU A 229 15.31 -1.57 -3.45
N GLY A 230 14.96 -1.07 -4.63
CA GLY A 230 14.19 -1.79 -5.62
C GLY A 230 14.67 -1.51 -7.03
N MET A 231 14.51 -2.47 -7.92
CA MET A 231 14.76 -2.28 -9.34
C MET A 231 13.73 -2.99 -10.20
N THR A 232 13.57 -2.48 -11.41
CA THR A 232 12.81 -3.09 -12.51
C THR A 232 13.68 -3.11 -13.75
N GLY A 233 13.44 -4.04 -14.67
CA GLY A 233 14.24 -4.15 -15.89
C GLY A 233 13.42 -4.07 -17.18
N LEU A 234 14.13 -4.11 -18.30
CA LEU A 234 13.53 -4.11 -19.63
C LEU A 234 12.79 -5.43 -19.87
N VAL A 235 11.55 -5.33 -20.35
CA VAL A 235 10.73 -6.47 -20.76
C VAL A 235 10.41 -6.34 -22.24
N LEU A 236 10.87 -7.31 -23.02
CA LEU A 236 10.66 -7.39 -24.46
C LEU A 236 9.66 -8.51 -24.78
N PRO A 237 8.95 -8.47 -25.91
CA PRO A 237 8.14 -9.60 -26.35
C PRO A 237 9.06 -10.77 -26.73
N ALA A 238 8.73 -11.98 -26.28
CA ALA A 238 9.41 -13.20 -26.74
C ALA A 238 8.97 -13.62 -28.14
N GLU A 239 7.72 -13.31 -28.49
CA GLU A 239 7.03 -13.76 -29.70
C GLU A 239 5.87 -12.81 -30.04
N LEU A 240 5.59 -12.65 -31.34
CA LEU A 240 4.51 -11.82 -31.88
C LEU A 240 3.81 -12.56 -33.02
N GLU A 241 3.32 -13.77 -32.74
CA GLU A 241 2.75 -14.67 -33.74
C GLU A 241 1.25 -14.50 -33.91
N THR A 242 0.53 -14.11 -32.84
CA THR A 242 -0.92 -13.98 -32.86
C THR A 242 -1.37 -12.52 -32.72
N GLU A 243 -2.60 -12.25 -33.16
CA GLU A 243 -3.24 -10.93 -33.01
C GLU A 243 -3.28 -10.45 -31.56
N SER A 244 -3.49 -11.36 -30.60
CA SER A 244 -3.53 -11.00 -29.18
C SER A 244 -2.16 -10.52 -28.66
N GLN A 245 -1.07 -11.11 -29.15
CA GLN A 245 0.29 -10.71 -28.77
C GLN A 245 0.65 -9.35 -29.35
N VAL A 246 0.29 -9.13 -30.63
CA VAL A 246 0.53 -7.87 -31.35
C VAL A 246 -0.29 -6.74 -30.76
N GLN A 247 -1.58 -6.97 -30.44
CA GLN A 247 -2.43 -5.99 -29.75
C GLN A 247 -1.86 -5.62 -28.38
N PHE A 248 -1.40 -6.62 -27.60
CA PHE A 248 -0.78 -6.34 -26.30
C PHE A 248 0.47 -5.45 -26.43
N GLU A 249 1.34 -5.76 -27.38
CA GLU A 249 2.62 -5.05 -27.54
C GLU A 249 2.42 -3.62 -28.10
N PHE A 250 1.62 -3.47 -29.16
CA PHE A 250 1.51 -2.20 -29.88
C PHE A 250 0.34 -1.32 -29.45
N ASP A 251 -0.83 -1.89 -29.18
CA ASP A 251 -2.02 -1.10 -28.84
C ASP A 251 -2.08 -0.77 -27.35
N PHE A 252 -1.60 -1.69 -26.50
CA PHE A 252 -1.54 -1.51 -25.04
C PHE A 252 -0.17 -1.01 -24.55
N GLY A 253 0.81 -0.89 -25.46
CA GLY A 253 2.14 -0.35 -25.18
C GLY A 253 3.08 -1.32 -24.45
N GLY A 254 2.73 -2.60 -24.36
CA GLY A 254 3.57 -3.65 -23.80
C GLY A 254 4.10 -3.37 -22.39
N PHE A 255 5.21 -4.01 -22.05
CA PHE A 255 5.93 -3.80 -20.80
C PHE A 255 7.23 -2.98 -20.94
N ASN A 256 7.63 -2.67 -22.17
CA ASN A 256 8.84 -1.90 -22.44
C ASN A 256 8.70 -0.46 -21.92
N ARG A 257 9.63 0.00 -21.05
CA ARG A 257 9.67 1.39 -20.52
C ARG A 257 10.81 2.22 -21.13
N GLY A 258 11.36 1.76 -22.25
CA GLY A 258 12.46 2.38 -22.96
C GLY A 258 13.82 1.80 -22.56
N TYR A 259 14.88 2.33 -23.16
CA TYR A 259 16.24 1.78 -23.11
C TYR A 259 17.20 2.65 -22.28
N ARG A 260 16.67 3.66 -21.58
CA ARG A 260 17.43 4.54 -20.68
C ARG A 260 17.16 4.18 -19.22
N PRO A 261 18.18 4.18 -18.35
CA PRO A 261 17.96 4.00 -16.92
C PRO A 261 17.16 5.17 -16.34
N ILE A 262 16.31 4.88 -15.36
CA ILE A 262 15.45 5.88 -14.71
C ILE A 262 15.47 5.66 -13.20
N ASN A 263 15.76 6.70 -12.42
CA ASN A 263 15.66 6.67 -10.96
C ASN A 263 14.32 7.28 -10.53
N PHE A 264 13.50 6.51 -9.83
CA PHE A 264 12.26 6.94 -9.19
C PHE A 264 12.52 7.11 -7.69
N ASP A 265 12.32 8.31 -7.17
CA ASP A 265 12.58 8.66 -5.78
C ASP A 265 11.46 9.53 -5.18
N SER A 266 11.70 10.12 -4.01
CA SER A 266 10.76 11.04 -3.37
C SER A 266 10.46 12.28 -4.21
N THR A 267 11.41 12.76 -5.03
CA THR A 267 11.19 13.92 -5.91
C THR A 267 10.14 13.58 -6.96
N PHE A 268 10.30 12.45 -7.65
CA PHE A 268 9.30 11.96 -8.58
C PHE A 268 7.94 11.75 -7.90
N PHE A 269 7.95 11.14 -6.72
CA PHE A 269 6.74 10.85 -5.96
C PHE A 269 5.97 12.14 -5.62
N ASP A 270 6.63 13.14 -5.04
CA ASP A 270 6.04 14.42 -4.63
C ASP A 270 5.50 15.21 -5.83
N CYS A 271 6.25 15.26 -6.93
CA CYS A 271 5.82 15.93 -8.16
C CYS A 271 4.53 15.32 -8.75
N MET A 272 4.35 14.01 -8.58
CA MET A 272 3.22 13.27 -9.15
C MET A 272 2.07 13.04 -8.16
N LEU A 273 2.30 13.30 -6.86
CA LEU A 273 1.38 12.98 -5.78
C LEU A 273 -0.03 13.55 -6.01
N GLY A 274 -0.14 14.81 -6.41
CA GLY A 274 -1.42 15.48 -6.68
C GLY A 274 -2.17 14.98 -7.92
N ARG A 275 -1.56 14.12 -8.74
CA ARG A 275 -2.15 13.52 -9.95
C ARG A 275 -2.40 12.01 -9.82
N GLY A 276 -2.01 11.41 -8.71
CA GLY A 276 -1.92 9.96 -8.55
C GLY A 276 -0.64 9.43 -9.18
N VAL A 277 0.28 8.98 -8.35
CA VAL A 277 1.65 8.63 -8.76
C VAL A 277 1.64 7.47 -9.76
N PRO A 278 2.26 7.62 -10.94
CA PRO A 278 2.14 6.64 -12.00
C PRO A 278 3.13 5.49 -11.90
N VAL A 279 3.00 4.72 -10.82
CA VAL A 279 3.92 3.63 -10.47
C VAL A 279 3.96 2.48 -11.48
N TRP A 280 2.93 2.27 -12.31
CA TRP A 280 2.99 1.28 -13.40
C TRP A 280 4.02 1.64 -14.50
N ASN A 281 4.47 2.90 -14.55
CA ASN A 281 5.54 3.31 -15.47
C ASN A 281 6.93 2.87 -14.99
N ILE A 282 7.06 2.38 -13.75
CA ILE A 282 8.34 1.96 -13.18
C ILE A 282 8.82 0.66 -13.84
N GLY A 283 7.92 -0.28 -14.12
CA GLY A 283 8.26 -1.54 -14.78
C GLY A 283 7.12 -2.55 -14.73
N ALA A 284 7.47 -3.83 -14.72
CA ALA A 284 6.54 -4.96 -14.62
C ALA A 284 7.05 -6.00 -13.62
N GLY A 285 6.15 -6.68 -12.90
CA GLY A 285 6.49 -7.73 -11.95
C GLY A 285 7.25 -8.93 -12.53
N ALA A 286 7.21 -9.09 -13.86
CA ALA A 286 7.98 -10.07 -14.61
C ALA A 286 9.51 -9.82 -14.58
N ASN A 287 9.94 -8.61 -14.24
CA ASN A 287 11.37 -8.25 -14.17
C ASN A 287 11.58 -7.19 -13.08
N MET A 288 11.64 -7.67 -11.84
CA MET A 288 11.87 -6.82 -10.68
C MET A 288 12.78 -7.50 -9.66
N ALA A 289 13.50 -6.71 -8.88
CA ALA A 289 14.28 -7.21 -7.76
C ALA A 289 14.29 -6.20 -6.62
N PHE A 290 14.46 -6.68 -5.39
CA PHE A 290 14.49 -5.84 -4.20
C PHE A 290 15.61 -6.26 -3.29
N HIS A 291 16.25 -5.27 -2.66
CA HIS A 291 17.07 -5.52 -1.50
C HIS A 291 16.15 -5.96 -0.34
N ARG A 292 16.53 -7.00 0.42
CA ARG A 292 15.70 -7.56 1.50
C ARG A 292 15.18 -6.51 2.49
N GLY A 293 16.03 -5.56 2.84
CA GLY A 293 15.67 -4.40 3.70
C GLY A 293 14.49 -3.55 3.21
N ALA A 294 14.08 -3.65 1.93
CA ALA A 294 12.84 -3.04 1.46
C ALA A 294 11.62 -3.63 2.18
N PHE A 295 11.56 -4.96 2.33
CA PHE A 295 10.44 -5.65 2.98
C PHE A 295 10.39 -5.35 4.48
N ASP A 296 11.54 -5.17 5.12
CA ASP A 296 11.63 -4.73 6.53
C ASP A 296 11.02 -3.33 6.72
N ARG A 297 11.15 -2.45 5.72
CA ARG A 297 10.66 -1.06 5.81
C ARG A 297 9.20 -0.90 5.41
N VAL A 298 8.72 -1.60 4.39
CA VAL A 298 7.37 -1.39 3.85
C VAL A 298 6.40 -2.56 4.03
N GLY A 299 6.90 -3.70 4.51
CA GLY A 299 6.16 -4.96 4.66
C GLY A 299 6.00 -5.72 3.34
N LEU A 300 5.40 -6.90 3.40
CA LEU A 300 5.20 -7.83 2.27
C LEU A 300 4.19 -7.31 1.21
N PHE A 301 3.98 -8.07 0.13
CA PHE A 301 2.95 -7.77 -0.87
C PHE A 301 1.54 -7.86 -0.27
N ASP A 302 0.63 -6.98 -0.68
CA ASP A 302 -0.76 -6.99 -0.22
C ASP A 302 -1.53 -8.15 -0.88
N GLU A 303 -1.93 -9.14 -0.09
CA GLU A 303 -2.58 -10.37 -0.57
C GLU A 303 -3.97 -10.17 -1.18
N ARG A 304 -4.52 -8.95 -1.11
CA ARG A 304 -5.74 -8.58 -1.85
C ARG A 304 -5.47 -8.39 -3.34
N LEU A 305 -4.21 -8.09 -3.69
CA LEU A 305 -3.79 -7.77 -5.05
C LEU A 305 -3.16 -8.96 -5.77
N GLY A 306 -3.08 -8.87 -7.10
CA GLY A 306 -2.46 -9.88 -7.97
C GLY A 306 -3.36 -10.98 -8.49
N ALA A 307 -2.79 -11.79 -9.39
CA ALA A 307 -3.49 -12.89 -10.03
C ALA A 307 -4.02 -13.88 -8.98
N GLY A 308 -5.22 -14.43 -9.18
CA GLY A 308 -5.93 -15.22 -8.16
C GLY A 308 -6.63 -14.40 -7.06
N ALA A 309 -6.37 -13.09 -6.98
CA ALA A 309 -7.06 -12.14 -6.11
C ALA A 309 -7.74 -11.02 -6.93
N SER A 310 -7.29 -9.76 -6.85
CA SER A 310 -7.87 -8.65 -7.62
C SER A 310 -7.45 -8.62 -9.10
N GLY A 311 -6.45 -9.39 -9.50
CA GLY A 311 -6.04 -9.59 -10.89
C GLY A 311 -4.62 -9.15 -11.21
N CYS A 312 -4.15 -8.01 -10.69
CA CYS A 312 -2.79 -7.48 -10.89
C CYS A 312 -2.46 -6.39 -9.85
N SER A 313 -1.41 -5.60 -10.13
CA SER A 313 -1.01 -4.35 -9.44
C SER A 313 -0.47 -4.51 -8.02
N GLU A 314 -0.19 -5.72 -7.59
CA GLU A 314 0.58 -6.01 -6.37
C GLU A 314 2.00 -5.45 -6.43
N ASP A 315 2.63 -5.51 -7.62
CA ASP A 315 3.93 -4.92 -7.91
C ASP A 315 3.90 -3.39 -7.84
N SER A 316 2.95 -2.78 -8.54
CA SER A 316 2.72 -1.34 -8.59
C SER A 316 2.36 -0.77 -7.22
N GLU A 317 1.53 -1.46 -6.44
CA GLU A 317 1.24 -1.06 -5.06
C GLU A 317 2.47 -1.15 -4.16
N PHE A 318 3.29 -2.19 -4.32
CA PHE A 318 4.54 -2.33 -3.57
C PHE A 318 5.50 -1.17 -3.88
N TRP A 319 5.70 -0.85 -5.17
CA TRP A 319 6.52 0.29 -5.58
C TRP A 319 5.97 1.62 -5.05
N TYR A 320 4.65 1.79 -5.03
CA TYR A 320 4.02 2.96 -4.43
C TYR A 320 4.38 3.12 -2.96
N ARG A 321 4.30 2.03 -2.18
CA ARG A 321 4.66 2.04 -0.76
C ARG A 321 6.14 2.35 -0.54
N MET A 322 7.01 1.80 -1.37
CA MET A 322 8.44 2.10 -1.33
C MET A 322 8.68 3.60 -1.51
N LEU A 323 8.17 4.20 -2.59
CA LEU A 323 8.33 5.63 -2.84
C LEU A 323 7.69 6.49 -1.74
N ALA A 324 6.49 6.12 -1.26
CA ALA A 324 5.81 6.81 -0.16
C ALA A 324 6.56 6.74 1.18
N ALA A 325 7.44 5.74 1.36
CA ALA A 325 8.31 5.59 2.51
C ALA A 325 9.69 6.27 2.31
N GLY A 326 9.85 7.06 1.24
CA GLY A 326 11.10 7.73 0.88
C GLY A 326 12.18 6.79 0.35
N LEU A 327 11.80 5.60 -0.14
CA LEU A 327 12.74 4.71 -0.83
C LEU A 327 12.86 5.09 -2.30
N SER A 328 13.95 4.66 -2.92
CA SER A 328 14.19 4.80 -4.35
C SER A 328 14.09 3.45 -5.07
N ILE A 329 13.67 3.52 -6.33
CA ILE A 329 13.56 2.40 -7.25
C ILE A 329 14.24 2.78 -8.57
N LYS A 330 15.07 1.89 -9.13
CA LYS A 330 15.73 2.13 -10.41
C LYS A 330 15.16 1.22 -11.50
N TYR A 331 14.71 1.80 -12.60
CA TYR A 331 14.54 1.07 -13.86
C TYR A 331 15.92 0.93 -14.53
N GLU A 332 16.39 -0.30 -14.67
CA GLU A 332 17.66 -0.68 -15.26
C GLU A 332 17.43 -1.48 -16.55
N PRO A 333 17.45 -0.83 -17.73
CA PRO A 333 17.11 -1.48 -18.99
C PRO A 333 18.15 -2.53 -19.43
N ARG A 334 19.33 -2.57 -18.81
CA ARG A 334 20.33 -3.64 -19.06
C ARG A 334 19.88 -5.00 -18.51
N ALA A 335 19.07 -5.02 -17.45
CA ALA A 335 18.45 -6.24 -16.95
C ALA A 335 17.28 -6.62 -17.87
N VAL A 336 17.53 -7.46 -18.89
CA VAL A 336 16.54 -7.81 -19.92
C VAL A 336 15.89 -9.15 -19.65
N VAL A 337 14.59 -9.20 -19.89
CA VAL A 337 13.83 -10.45 -20.03
C VAL A 337 12.92 -10.42 -21.26
N TRP A 338 12.56 -11.59 -21.77
CA TRP A 338 11.56 -11.78 -22.82
C TRP A 338 10.32 -12.45 -22.26
N HIS A 339 9.16 -11.83 -22.46
CA HIS A 339 7.87 -12.29 -21.92
C HIS A 339 6.98 -12.85 -23.04
N SER A 340 6.38 -14.02 -22.80
CA SER A 340 5.40 -14.62 -23.73
C SER A 340 3.97 -14.14 -23.42
N HIS A 341 3.35 -13.49 -24.39
CA HIS A 341 1.98 -12.98 -24.26
C HIS A 341 0.92 -14.08 -24.53
N ARG A 342 -0.30 -13.88 -24.03
CA ARG A 342 -1.41 -14.85 -24.22
C ARG A 342 -1.74 -15.00 -25.71
N LEU A 343 -1.85 -16.25 -26.16
CA LEU A 343 -2.16 -16.58 -27.56
C LEU A 343 -3.63 -16.32 -27.93
N GLU A 344 -4.55 -16.73 -27.04
CA GLU A 344 -5.99 -16.70 -27.31
C GLU A 344 -6.65 -15.38 -26.94
N ARG A 345 -7.53 -14.89 -27.83
CA ARG A 345 -8.26 -13.63 -27.65
C ARG A 345 -9.14 -13.60 -26.40
N ALA A 346 -9.77 -14.71 -26.04
CA ALA A 346 -10.58 -14.81 -24.83
C ALA A 346 -9.72 -14.68 -23.55
N ALA A 347 -8.55 -15.31 -23.53
CA ALA A 347 -7.58 -15.20 -22.44
C ALA A 347 -7.03 -13.78 -22.33
N PHE A 348 -6.72 -13.14 -23.46
CA PHE A 348 -6.29 -11.73 -23.52
C PHE A 348 -7.37 -10.77 -22.99
N LYS A 349 -8.62 -10.86 -23.43
CA LYS A 349 -9.71 -10.00 -22.92
C LYS A 349 -9.93 -10.17 -21.42
N ASN A 350 -9.85 -11.41 -20.94
CA ASN A 350 -9.90 -11.68 -19.49
C ASN A 350 -8.70 -11.07 -18.76
N GLN A 351 -7.50 -11.14 -19.32
CA GLN A 351 -6.31 -10.50 -18.75
C GLN A 351 -6.50 -8.97 -18.63
N MET A 352 -6.97 -8.31 -19.68
CA MET A 352 -7.22 -6.86 -19.66
C MET A 352 -8.26 -6.45 -18.62
N LYS A 353 -9.35 -7.22 -18.51
CA LYS A 353 -10.34 -7.02 -17.43
C LYS A 353 -9.70 -7.14 -16.05
N HIS A 354 -8.87 -8.16 -15.83
CA HIS A 354 -8.15 -8.35 -14.57
C HIS A 354 -7.14 -7.23 -14.29
N TYR A 355 -6.50 -6.70 -15.32
CA TYR A 355 -5.56 -5.58 -15.19
C TYR A 355 -6.26 -4.34 -14.66
N MET A 356 -7.39 -3.96 -15.26
CA MET A 356 -8.13 -2.80 -14.79
C MET A 356 -8.80 -3.01 -13.43
N ARG A 357 -9.23 -4.23 -13.14
CA ARG A 357 -9.75 -4.61 -11.81
C ARG A 357 -8.68 -4.46 -10.73
N GLY A 358 -7.48 -5.00 -10.98
CA GLY A 358 -6.34 -4.89 -10.08
C GLY A 358 -5.87 -3.46 -9.90
N HIS A 359 -5.80 -2.68 -10.99
CA HIS A 359 -5.39 -1.28 -10.98
C HIS A 359 -6.30 -0.43 -10.07
N VAL A 360 -7.62 -0.54 -10.24
CA VAL A 360 -8.58 0.19 -9.40
C VAL A 360 -8.52 -0.27 -7.94
N ALA A 361 -8.40 -1.58 -7.70
CA ALA A 361 -8.25 -2.10 -6.34
C ALA A 361 -6.97 -1.56 -5.67
N ALA A 362 -5.86 -1.48 -6.39
CA ALA A 362 -4.60 -0.94 -5.90
C ALA A 362 -4.70 0.55 -5.54
N LEU A 363 -5.38 1.37 -6.36
CA LEU A 363 -5.62 2.79 -6.04
C LEU A 363 -6.40 2.95 -4.72
N LEU A 364 -7.37 2.08 -4.47
CA LEU A 364 -8.15 2.07 -3.23
C LEU A 364 -7.32 1.60 -2.03
N VAL A 365 -6.48 0.56 -2.19
CA VAL A 365 -5.52 0.12 -1.16
C VAL A 365 -4.55 1.24 -0.80
N GLN A 366 -3.98 1.92 -1.80
CA GLN A 366 -3.06 3.04 -1.60
C GLN A 366 -3.77 4.22 -0.91
N LEU A 367 -5.01 4.52 -1.30
CA LEU A 367 -5.84 5.55 -0.64
C LEU A 367 -6.15 5.18 0.83
N GLU A 368 -6.49 3.92 1.09
CA GLU A 368 -6.76 3.41 2.44
C GLU A 368 -5.55 3.62 3.36
N ARG A 369 -4.36 3.28 2.87
CA ARG A 369 -3.10 3.30 3.61
C ARG A 369 -2.53 4.71 3.77
N HIS A 370 -2.48 5.49 2.69
CA HIS A 370 -1.73 6.76 2.64
C HIS A 370 -2.61 8.02 2.56
N ARG A 371 -3.90 7.91 2.24
CA ARG A 371 -4.83 9.04 2.09
C ARG A 371 -4.43 10.07 1.02
N HIS A 372 -3.58 9.68 0.08
CA HIS A 372 -3.16 10.53 -1.02
C HIS A 372 -4.33 10.77 -2.00
N LEU A 373 -4.88 11.98 -1.99
CA LEU A 373 -6.06 12.35 -2.79
C LEU A 373 -5.83 12.28 -4.31
N GLY A 374 -4.57 12.28 -4.76
CA GLY A 374 -4.24 12.02 -6.15
C GLY A 374 -4.80 10.70 -6.67
N ASN A 375 -4.94 9.68 -5.81
CA ASN A 375 -5.52 8.40 -6.19
C ASN A 375 -7.02 8.51 -6.47
N LEU A 376 -7.75 9.36 -5.72
CA LEU A 376 -9.17 9.67 -5.98
C LEU A 376 -9.32 10.46 -7.28
N ARG A 377 -8.48 11.48 -7.48
CA ARG A 377 -8.44 12.23 -8.75
C ARG A 377 -8.23 11.27 -9.92
N ARG A 378 -7.31 10.33 -9.78
CA ARG A 378 -7.02 9.35 -10.83
C ARG A 378 -8.21 8.44 -11.10
N LEU A 379 -8.82 7.89 -10.04
CA LEU A 379 -9.97 7.00 -10.12
C LEU A 379 -11.21 7.68 -10.72
N LEU A 380 -11.52 8.91 -10.30
CA LEU A 380 -12.76 9.60 -10.62
C LEU A 380 -12.68 10.52 -11.84
N LEU A 381 -11.48 10.99 -12.21
CA LEU A 381 -11.29 11.94 -13.31
C LEU A 381 -10.36 11.39 -14.39
N THR A 382 -9.15 10.96 -14.04
CA THR A 382 -8.14 10.61 -15.05
C THR A 382 -8.51 9.35 -15.83
N ILE A 383 -8.92 8.27 -15.16
CA ILE A 383 -9.31 7.02 -15.83
C ILE A 383 -10.58 7.22 -16.68
N PRO A 384 -11.68 7.80 -16.18
CA PRO A 384 -12.86 8.07 -17.01
C PRO A 384 -12.57 8.97 -18.22
N TYR A 385 -11.77 10.02 -18.04
CA TYR A 385 -11.39 10.91 -19.14
C TYR A 385 -10.54 10.20 -20.20
N ALA A 386 -9.60 9.33 -19.79
CA ALA A 386 -8.81 8.54 -20.72
C ALA A 386 -9.68 7.60 -21.57
N TYR A 387 -10.64 6.91 -20.94
CA TYR A 387 -11.58 6.06 -21.67
C TYR A 387 -12.53 6.85 -22.58
N PHE A 388 -13.01 8.01 -22.14
CA PHE A 388 -13.81 8.90 -22.99
C PHE A 388 -13.05 9.33 -24.25
N ARG A 389 -11.79 9.76 -24.10
CA ARG A 389 -10.93 10.14 -25.23
C ARG A 389 -10.66 8.96 -26.16
N ARG A 390 -10.41 7.77 -25.60
CA ARG A 390 -10.21 6.55 -26.40
C ARG A 390 -11.48 6.20 -27.18
N SER A 391 -12.65 6.18 -26.53
CA SER A 391 -13.92 5.90 -27.22
C SER A 391 -14.27 6.91 -28.30
N ALA A 392 -13.94 8.19 -28.10
CA ALA A 392 -14.20 9.24 -29.08
C ALA A 392 -13.30 9.12 -30.34
N GLY A 393 -12.14 8.48 -30.21
CA GLY A 393 -11.22 8.23 -31.32
C GLY A 393 -11.42 6.89 -32.02
N MET A 394 -12.31 6.03 -31.53
CA MET A 394 -12.53 4.69 -32.09
C MET A 394 -13.54 4.69 -33.24
N GLY A 395 -13.19 3.99 -34.32
CA GLY A 395 -14.07 3.71 -35.44
C GLY A 395 -15.00 2.51 -35.20
N LEU A 396 -15.95 2.29 -36.12
CA LEU A 396 -16.93 1.19 -36.00
C LEU A 396 -16.32 -0.22 -36.07
N LYS A 397 -15.12 -0.35 -36.64
CA LYS A 397 -14.44 -1.65 -36.82
C LYS A 397 -13.45 -1.97 -35.69
N ASP A 398 -13.24 -1.06 -34.74
CA ASP A 398 -12.29 -1.25 -33.64
C ASP A 398 -12.84 -2.22 -32.59
N ASP A 399 -11.98 -2.79 -31.74
CA ASP A 399 -12.40 -3.78 -30.73
C ASP A 399 -13.10 -3.11 -29.52
N TRP A 400 -14.34 -2.67 -29.72
CA TRP A 400 -15.22 -2.18 -28.67
C TRP A 400 -15.35 -3.19 -27.52
N GLY A 401 -15.28 -4.49 -27.80
CA GLY A 401 -15.36 -5.54 -26.78
C GLY A 401 -14.18 -5.54 -25.81
N ALA A 402 -12.97 -5.23 -26.27
CA ALA A 402 -11.80 -5.06 -25.42
C ALA A 402 -11.95 -3.83 -24.50
N LEU A 403 -12.38 -2.69 -25.07
CA LEU A 403 -12.66 -1.47 -24.33
C LEU A 403 -13.71 -1.70 -23.22
N PHE A 404 -14.83 -2.35 -23.55
CA PHE A 404 -15.87 -2.67 -22.56
C PHE A 404 -15.36 -3.61 -21.46
N SER A 405 -14.49 -4.57 -21.79
CA SER A 405 -13.90 -5.49 -20.81
C SER A 405 -13.02 -4.75 -19.79
N GLU A 406 -12.27 -3.76 -20.24
CA GLU A 406 -11.47 -2.89 -19.38
C GLU A 406 -12.31 -1.98 -18.46
N ILE A 407 -13.34 -1.33 -19.01
CA ILE A 407 -14.28 -0.49 -18.24
C ILE A 407 -15.00 -1.34 -17.19
N LEU A 408 -15.46 -2.54 -17.57
CA LEU A 408 -16.05 -3.49 -16.63
C LEU A 408 -15.04 -3.91 -15.55
N GLY A 409 -13.77 -4.09 -15.93
CA GLY A 409 -12.67 -4.31 -14.99
C GLY A 409 -12.56 -3.18 -13.97
N CYS A 410 -12.61 -1.92 -14.39
CA CYS A 410 -12.59 -0.77 -13.49
C CYS A 410 -13.74 -0.82 -12.46
N ALA A 411 -14.98 -1.03 -12.93
CA ALA A 411 -16.15 -1.12 -12.06
C ALA A 411 -16.03 -2.29 -11.07
N TRP A 412 -15.54 -3.44 -11.55
CA TRP A 412 -15.31 -4.61 -10.72
C TRP A 412 -14.15 -4.42 -9.74
N GLY A 413 -13.19 -3.55 -10.02
CA GLY A 413 -12.07 -3.26 -9.11
C GLY A 413 -12.57 -2.64 -7.81
N VAL A 414 -13.53 -1.73 -7.90
CA VAL A 414 -14.20 -1.12 -6.73
C VAL A 414 -14.88 -2.22 -5.91
N THR A 415 -15.74 -3.02 -6.54
CA THR A 415 -16.49 -4.08 -5.83
C THR A 415 -15.56 -5.13 -5.23
N THR A 416 -14.50 -5.52 -5.96
CA THR A 416 -13.50 -6.50 -5.51
C THR A 416 -12.75 -6.00 -4.30
N TYR A 417 -12.31 -4.74 -4.29
CA TYR A 417 -11.66 -4.14 -3.12
C TYR A 417 -12.56 -4.21 -1.88
N PHE A 418 -13.84 -3.82 -2.00
CA PHE A 418 -14.77 -3.89 -0.87
C PHE A 418 -15.04 -5.33 -0.45
N GLN A 419 -15.28 -6.26 -1.38
CA GLN A 419 -15.50 -7.69 -1.10
C GLN A 419 -14.31 -8.33 -0.38
N GLN A 420 -13.09 -8.01 -0.80
CA GLN A 420 -11.87 -8.53 -0.18
C GLN A 420 -11.59 -7.89 1.18
N SER A 421 -12.10 -6.69 1.41
CA SER A 421 -12.03 -5.98 2.69
C SER A 421 -13.14 -6.41 3.67
N LEU A 422 -14.07 -7.29 3.26
CA LEU A 422 -15.05 -7.95 4.14
C LEU A 422 -14.43 -9.18 4.85
N PRO A 423 -14.83 -9.50 6.10
CA PRO A 423 -14.33 -10.66 6.83
C PRO A 423 -14.58 -12.01 6.10
N ARG A 424 -13.65 -12.98 6.28
CA ARG A 424 -13.69 -14.33 5.66
C ARG A 424 -15.00 -15.10 5.85
N VAL A 425 -15.74 -14.85 6.94
CA VAL A 425 -17.04 -15.47 7.26
C VAL A 425 -18.13 -15.21 6.19
N PHE A 426 -17.90 -14.26 5.28
CA PHE A 426 -18.88 -13.82 4.29
C PHE A 426 -18.48 -14.07 2.83
N ARG A 427 -17.42 -14.85 2.55
CA ARG A 427 -17.11 -15.29 1.18
C ARG A 427 -17.96 -16.51 0.81
N PRO A 428 -18.56 -16.59 -0.40
CA PRO A 428 -19.16 -17.85 -0.86
C PRO A 428 -18.10 -18.95 -0.85
N ALA A 429 -18.45 -20.12 -0.30
CA ALA A 429 -17.51 -21.19 -0.02
C ALA A 429 -16.80 -21.67 -1.29
N ARG A 430 -15.49 -21.42 -1.39
CA ARG A 430 -14.56 -22.31 -2.08
C ARG A 430 -13.83 -23.10 -0.98
N ARG A 431 -13.84 -24.42 -1.10
CA ARG A 431 -13.16 -25.34 -0.18
C ARG A 431 -11.67 -24.98 -0.11
N SER A 432 -11.19 -24.56 1.06
CA SER A 432 -9.80 -24.79 1.48
C SER A 432 -9.76 -24.88 3.00
N ASN A 433 -9.11 -25.93 3.48
CA ASN A 433 -8.99 -26.27 4.89
C ASN A 433 -8.29 -25.18 5.70
N SER A 434 -8.72 -25.12 6.97
CA SER A 434 -8.21 -24.32 8.06
C SER A 434 -6.72 -24.57 8.31
N LEU A 435 -5.94 -23.49 8.39
CA LEU A 435 -4.72 -23.46 9.19
C LEU A 435 -4.58 -22.11 9.90
N ASP A 436 -4.22 -22.24 11.17
CA ASP A 436 -4.10 -21.20 12.18
C ASP A 436 -3.09 -20.11 11.82
N HIS A 437 -3.47 -18.86 12.08
CA HIS A 437 -2.54 -17.74 12.04
C HIS A 437 -1.70 -17.73 13.33
N MET A 438 -0.57 -18.44 13.34
CA MET A 438 0.52 -18.08 14.24
C MET A 438 1.12 -16.76 13.76
N SER A 439 0.83 -15.68 14.49
CA SER A 439 1.43 -14.37 14.28
C SER A 439 2.86 -14.37 14.80
N ILE A 440 3.82 -14.49 13.88
CA ILE A 440 5.24 -14.32 14.16
C ILE A 440 5.52 -12.82 14.36
N SER A 441 5.88 -12.47 15.59
CA SER A 441 6.32 -11.14 16.01
C SER A 441 7.66 -10.79 15.34
N HIS A 442 7.67 -9.81 14.43
CA HIS A 442 8.89 -9.11 14.04
C HIS A 442 9.09 -7.92 14.99
N LYS A 443 10.23 -7.87 15.67
CA LYS A 443 10.70 -6.70 16.43
C LYS A 443 10.92 -5.53 15.48
N MET A 444 9.91 -4.67 15.33
CA MET A 444 10.05 -3.35 14.75
C MET A 444 10.49 -2.38 15.85
N SER A 445 11.48 -1.53 15.55
CA SER A 445 11.97 -0.48 16.44
C SER A 445 10.90 0.62 16.59
N TYR A 446 10.02 0.48 17.58
CA TYR A 446 9.13 1.55 18.05
C TYR A 446 9.90 2.40 19.07
N GLN A 447 9.86 3.73 18.99
CA GLN A 447 10.52 4.55 20.01
C GLN A 447 9.89 4.31 21.38
N HIS A 448 8.57 4.47 21.58
CA HIS A 448 7.86 3.92 22.76
C HIS A 448 6.39 3.55 22.47
N LYS A 449 5.68 4.39 21.71
CA LYS A 449 4.30 4.14 21.27
C LYS A 449 4.26 3.52 19.86
N ARG A 450 3.32 2.61 19.61
CA ARG A 450 3.14 1.98 18.29
C ARG A 450 2.80 3.02 17.21
N ALA A 451 3.45 2.92 16.06
CA ALA A 451 3.19 3.77 14.91
C ALA A 451 1.70 3.70 14.50
N PHE A 452 1.13 4.84 14.09
CA PHE A 452 -0.32 4.97 13.84
C PHE A 452 -0.89 3.90 12.89
N GLY A 453 -0.20 3.65 11.77
CA GLY A 453 -0.63 2.66 10.78
C GLY A 453 -0.59 1.22 11.30
N ASP A 454 0.38 0.87 12.15
CA ASP A 454 0.50 -0.45 12.76
C ASP A 454 -0.54 -0.65 13.86
N PHE A 455 -0.78 0.41 14.65
CA PHE A 455 -1.79 0.42 15.69
C PHE A 455 -3.18 0.15 15.10
N LEU A 456 -3.58 0.91 14.07
CA LEU A 456 -4.90 0.71 13.43
C LEU A 456 -5.03 -0.63 12.71
N ARG A 457 -3.94 -1.22 12.20
CA ARG A 457 -3.95 -2.56 11.57
C ARG A 457 -4.24 -3.68 12.56
N LYS A 458 -4.01 -3.44 13.85
CA LYS A 458 -4.23 -4.40 14.94
C LYS A 458 -5.62 -4.26 15.58
N ASN A 459 -6.56 -3.60 14.90
CA ASN A 459 -7.93 -3.50 15.37
C ASN A 459 -8.52 -4.89 15.69
N PRO A 460 -8.92 -5.17 16.94
CA PRO A 460 -9.40 -6.47 17.36
C PRO A 460 -10.82 -6.79 16.85
N PHE A 461 -11.56 -5.79 16.36
CA PHE A 461 -12.93 -5.97 15.89
C PHE A 461 -13.00 -6.18 14.37
N PRO A 462 -13.60 -7.29 13.90
CA PRO A 462 -13.77 -7.53 12.48
C PRO A 462 -14.84 -6.60 11.87
N GLY A 463 -14.62 -6.16 10.63
CA GLY A 463 -15.60 -5.40 9.85
C GLY A 463 -15.31 -3.90 9.77
N PRO A 464 -14.72 -3.40 8.66
CA PRO A 464 -14.28 -2.01 8.54
C PRO A 464 -15.41 -0.97 8.43
N TYR A 465 -16.68 -1.40 8.42
CA TYR A 465 -17.87 -0.53 8.35
C TYR A 465 -18.89 -0.81 9.48
N THR A 466 -18.55 -1.70 10.42
CA THR A 466 -19.42 -2.06 11.57
C THR A 466 -18.69 -1.69 12.87
N GLN A 467 -18.73 -2.54 13.91
CA GLN A 467 -17.98 -2.35 15.15
C GLN A 467 -16.49 -2.06 14.91
N GLY A 468 -15.89 -2.69 13.89
CA GLY A 468 -14.50 -2.41 13.51
C GLY A 468 -14.26 -0.97 13.07
N LEU A 469 -15.22 -0.30 12.42
CA LEU A 469 -15.05 1.12 12.07
C LEU A 469 -15.06 2.02 13.31
N PHE A 470 -16.06 1.86 14.17
CA PHE A 470 -16.25 2.73 15.34
C PHE A 470 -15.08 2.56 16.30
N TYR A 471 -14.68 1.30 16.52
CA TYR A 471 -13.49 1.02 17.30
C TYR A 471 -12.22 1.59 16.66
N ARG A 472 -12.11 1.61 15.32
CA ARG A 472 -10.98 2.26 14.63
C ARG A 472 -10.99 3.77 14.78
N GLU A 473 -12.16 4.42 14.85
CA GLU A 473 -12.26 5.84 15.18
C GLU A 473 -11.81 6.12 16.62
N LYS A 474 -12.23 5.28 17.58
CA LYS A 474 -11.74 5.31 18.96
C LYS A 474 -10.22 5.16 19.02
N MET A 475 -9.67 4.11 18.42
CA MET A 475 -8.22 3.90 18.33
C MET A 475 -7.52 5.13 17.76
N ARG A 476 -8.07 5.75 16.70
CA ARG A 476 -7.50 6.97 16.13
C ARG A 476 -7.51 8.14 17.12
N ALA A 477 -8.61 8.37 17.83
CA ALA A 477 -8.70 9.43 18.83
C ALA A 477 -7.71 9.22 19.98
N ILE A 478 -7.66 8.00 20.53
CA ILE A 478 -6.69 7.61 21.56
C ILE A 478 -5.25 7.83 21.07
N HIS A 479 -4.92 7.39 19.85
CA HIS A 479 -3.58 7.61 19.30
C HIS A 479 -3.25 9.09 19.13
N ARG A 480 -4.21 9.97 18.79
CA ARG A 480 -3.94 11.41 18.68
C ARG A 480 -3.62 12.06 20.02
N VAL A 481 -4.28 11.66 21.10
CA VAL A 481 -4.07 12.29 22.42
C VAL A 481 -2.89 11.68 23.18
N ALA A 482 -2.66 10.37 23.03
CA ALA A 482 -1.63 9.62 23.75
C ALA A 482 -0.21 10.12 23.37
N PRO A 483 0.69 10.36 24.34
CA PRO A 483 2.04 10.82 24.08
C PRO A 483 2.91 9.67 23.55
N ASP A 484 3.94 10.01 22.78
CA ASP A 484 5.04 9.09 22.52
C ASP A 484 6.09 9.31 23.61
N ALA A 485 5.95 8.58 24.72
CA ALA A 485 6.74 8.76 25.94
C ALA A 485 7.26 7.40 26.43
N PRO A 486 8.43 7.35 27.09
CA PRO A 486 8.93 6.15 27.73
C PRO A 486 8.02 5.76 28.89
N VAL A 487 7.15 4.79 28.65
CA VAL A 487 6.26 4.22 29.66
C VAL A 487 6.59 2.74 29.83
N GLU A 488 6.84 2.34 31.06
CA GLU A 488 7.18 0.96 31.40
C GLU A 488 6.01 0.29 32.12
N ASP A 489 5.36 0.99 33.05
CA ASP A 489 4.29 0.47 33.88
C ASP A 489 2.97 1.22 33.64
N ILE A 490 1.96 0.51 33.13
CA ILE A 490 0.64 1.09 32.84
C ILE A 490 -0.46 0.33 33.58
N LEU A 491 -1.38 1.07 34.20
CA LEU A 491 -2.62 0.51 34.74
C LEU A 491 -3.77 0.77 33.77
N GLU A 492 -4.40 -0.28 33.27
CA GLU A 492 -5.64 -0.21 32.51
C GLU A 492 -6.80 -0.55 33.45
N VAL A 493 -7.65 0.44 33.76
CA VAL A 493 -8.80 0.27 34.65
C VAL A 493 -10.05 0.07 33.79
N GLY A 494 -10.79 -1.01 34.05
CA GLY A 494 -11.95 -1.39 33.23
C GLY A 494 -11.58 -1.85 31.83
N GLY A 495 -10.38 -2.45 31.63
CA GLY A 495 -9.90 -2.81 30.30
C GLY A 495 -10.71 -3.91 29.63
N GLY A 496 -11.49 -4.66 30.41
CA GLY A 496 -12.37 -5.72 29.96
C GLY A 496 -11.69 -6.71 29.02
N ARG A 497 -12.21 -6.78 27.79
CA ARG A 497 -11.71 -7.65 26.70
C ARG A 497 -11.03 -6.87 25.56
N SER A 498 -10.73 -5.57 25.75
CA SER A 498 -10.37 -4.68 24.64
C SER A 498 -8.90 -4.77 24.23
N GLY A 499 -7.98 -4.88 25.20
CA GLY A 499 -6.53 -4.91 24.98
C GLY A 499 -5.94 -3.63 24.38
N LEU A 500 -6.69 -2.51 24.39
CA LEU A 500 -6.34 -1.30 23.65
C LEU A 500 -5.01 -0.71 24.10
N THR A 501 -4.76 -0.71 25.41
CA THR A 501 -3.51 -0.20 26.00
C THR A 501 -2.30 -1.01 25.53
N SER A 502 -2.42 -2.35 25.50
CA SER A 502 -1.34 -3.24 25.03
C SER A 502 -1.07 -3.11 23.53
N LEU A 503 -2.10 -2.84 22.74
CA LEU A 503 -1.93 -2.52 21.33
C LEU A 503 -1.17 -1.20 21.12
N LEU A 504 -1.37 -0.22 21.99
CA LEU A 504 -0.81 1.13 21.90
C LEU A 504 0.64 1.19 22.37
N TYR A 505 0.94 0.57 23.51
CA TYR A 505 2.27 0.51 24.14
C TYR A 505 2.73 -0.95 24.28
N PRO A 506 3.20 -1.58 23.19
CA PRO A 506 3.45 -3.02 23.17
C PRO A 506 4.64 -3.50 24.00
N ASN A 507 5.47 -2.58 24.48
CA ASN A 507 6.64 -2.90 25.30
C ASN A 507 6.42 -2.61 26.80
N ALA A 508 5.27 -2.04 27.18
CA ALA A 508 4.95 -1.74 28.57
C ALA A 508 4.40 -2.99 29.30
N GLN A 509 4.66 -3.06 30.60
CA GLN A 509 3.98 -3.95 31.53
C GLN A 509 2.62 -3.33 31.87
N ILE A 510 1.56 -4.07 31.59
CA ILE A 510 0.18 -3.61 31.75
C ILE A 510 -0.48 -4.44 32.82
N ILE A 511 -1.06 -3.78 33.81
CA ILE A 511 -2.02 -4.41 34.71
C ILE A 511 -3.41 -4.01 34.25
N ASN A 512 -4.22 -4.98 33.85
CA ASN A 512 -5.64 -4.75 33.55
C ASN A 512 -6.46 -5.12 34.79
N ILE A 513 -7.10 -4.12 35.41
CA ILE A 513 -7.97 -4.32 36.58
C ILE A 513 -9.43 -4.15 36.18
N ASP A 514 -10.27 -5.14 36.54
CA ASP A 514 -11.69 -5.12 36.19
C ASP A 514 -12.56 -5.78 37.27
N LEU A 515 -13.80 -5.30 37.42
CA LEU A 515 -14.77 -5.83 38.38
C LEU A 515 -15.33 -7.19 37.91
N ASN A 516 -15.23 -7.54 36.63
CA ASN A 516 -15.69 -8.83 36.14
C ASN A 516 -14.55 -9.87 36.06
N ARG A 517 -14.58 -10.86 36.96
CA ARG A 517 -13.59 -11.95 37.03
C ARG A 517 -13.50 -12.78 35.75
N GLU A 518 -14.57 -12.88 34.96
CA GLU A 518 -14.58 -13.65 33.71
C GLU A 518 -13.63 -13.08 32.65
N TYR A 519 -13.24 -11.81 32.78
CA TYR A 519 -12.31 -11.21 31.85
C TYR A 519 -10.87 -11.70 32.04
N ALA A 520 -10.55 -12.39 33.14
CA ALA A 520 -9.26 -13.05 33.31
C ALA A 520 -8.91 -13.97 32.14
N SER A 521 -9.89 -14.72 31.61
CA SER A 521 -9.70 -15.64 30.48
C SER A 521 -9.80 -14.97 29.11
N ALA A 522 -9.98 -13.65 29.03
CA ALA A 522 -10.07 -12.96 27.75
C ALA A 522 -8.73 -13.02 27.00
N PRO A 523 -8.70 -13.23 25.67
CA PRO A 523 -7.46 -13.37 24.91
C PRO A 523 -6.46 -12.22 25.09
N CYS A 524 -6.94 -10.98 25.21
CA CYS A 524 -6.07 -9.81 25.43
C CYS A 524 -5.33 -9.84 26.77
N ASN A 525 -5.94 -10.48 27.77
CA ASN A 525 -5.41 -10.58 29.13
C ASN A 525 -4.42 -11.74 29.29
N GLN A 526 -4.22 -12.51 28.21
CA GLN A 526 -3.24 -13.59 28.09
C GLN A 526 -2.03 -13.17 27.23
N TRP A 527 -1.98 -11.91 26.76
CA TRP A 527 -0.87 -11.42 25.96
C TRP A 527 0.39 -11.21 26.79
N PRO A 528 1.59 -11.36 26.20
CA PRO A 528 2.85 -11.06 26.88
C PRO A 528 2.87 -9.64 27.44
N GLY A 529 3.31 -9.49 28.70
CA GLY A 529 3.37 -8.20 29.38
C GLY A 529 2.03 -7.70 29.94
N VAL A 530 0.94 -8.47 29.80
CA VAL A 530 -0.37 -8.12 30.40
C VAL A 530 -0.65 -9.03 31.60
N ARG A 531 -1.02 -8.44 32.73
CA ARG A 531 -1.49 -9.16 33.93
C ARG A 531 -2.90 -8.70 34.27
N PHE A 532 -3.84 -9.63 34.26
CA PHE A 532 -5.19 -9.36 34.74
C PHE A 532 -5.27 -9.40 36.27
N MET A 533 -6.13 -8.54 36.83
CA MET A 533 -6.44 -8.52 38.25
C MET A 533 -7.92 -8.18 38.46
N PHE A 534 -8.56 -8.87 39.40
CA PHE A 534 -9.89 -8.47 39.85
C PHE A 534 -9.78 -7.32 40.85
N GLY A 535 -10.57 -6.27 40.67
CA GLY A 535 -10.65 -5.18 41.65
C GLY A 535 -11.60 -4.06 41.25
N ASP A 536 -11.85 -3.16 42.19
CA ASP A 536 -12.77 -2.02 42.04
C ASP A 536 -11.98 -0.77 41.61
N ALA A 537 -12.52 -0.02 40.65
CA ALA A 537 -11.92 1.24 40.20
C ALA A 537 -11.88 2.32 41.29
N THR A 538 -12.73 2.20 42.32
CA THR A 538 -12.85 3.15 43.44
C THR A 538 -11.98 2.80 44.66
N ASP A 539 -11.34 1.62 44.64
CA ASP A 539 -10.41 1.14 45.67
C ASP A 539 -9.30 0.31 45.01
N LEU A 540 -8.33 1.00 44.40
CA LEU A 540 -7.25 0.37 43.65
C LEU A 540 -6.20 -0.22 44.62
N PRO A 541 -5.90 -1.53 44.58
CA PRO A 541 -5.03 -2.20 45.56
C PRO A 541 -3.55 -2.01 45.25
N PHE A 542 -3.15 -0.77 44.92
CA PHE A 542 -1.78 -0.38 44.64
C PHE A 542 -1.38 0.77 45.58
N GLY A 543 -0.08 0.84 45.91
CA GLY A 543 0.49 2.00 46.56
C GLY A 543 0.44 3.25 45.67
N ASP A 544 0.62 4.39 46.30
CA ASP A 544 0.64 5.69 45.62
C ASP A 544 1.79 5.76 44.60
N GLU A 545 1.60 6.53 43.52
CA GLU A 545 2.66 6.88 42.56
C GLU A 545 3.41 5.67 41.96
N ARG A 546 2.67 4.61 41.64
CA ARG A 546 3.22 3.34 41.14
C ARG A 546 3.31 3.25 39.62
N PHE A 547 2.44 3.92 38.86
CA PHE A 547 2.35 3.76 37.40
C PHE A 547 2.80 5.01 36.63
N ASP A 548 3.38 4.80 35.45
CA ASP A 548 3.74 5.88 34.52
C ASP A 548 2.52 6.41 33.76
N ALA A 549 1.54 5.54 33.52
CA ALA A 549 0.28 5.90 32.91
C ALA A 549 -0.90 5.11 33.49
N VAL A 550 -2.08 5.73 33.46
CA VAL A 550 -3.36 5.09 33.75
C VAL A 550 -4.29 5.29 32.54
N THR A 551 -5.01 4.24 32.13
CA THR A 551 -6.02 4.31 31.05
C THR A 551 -7.39 3.89 31.57
N MET A 552 -8.42 4.63 31.14
CA MET A 552 -9.83 4.39 31.47
C MET A 552 -10.67 4.56 30.21
N PHE A 553 -10.92 3.46 29.49
CA PHE A 553 -11.58 3.52 28.20
C PHE A 553 -13.04 3.09 28.30
N ASP A 554 -13.96 4.06 28.21
CA ASP A 554 -15.42 3.86 28.36
C ASP A 554 -15.75 3.17 29.69
N LEU A 555 -15.18 3.71 30.78
CA LEU A 555 -15.33 3.19 32.15
C LEU A 555 -16.22 4.08 33.01
N LEU A 556 -15.96 5.39 33.02
CA LEU A 556 -16.47 6.29 34.05
C LEU A 556 -18.00 6.34 34.08
N GLU A 557 -18.64 6.21 32.93
CA GLU A 557 -20.09 6.15 32.75
C GLU A 557 -20.75 4.91 33.37
N HIS A 558 -19.95 3.91 33.77
CA HIS A 558 -20.38 2.70 34.48
C HIS A 558 -20.11 2.75 35.99
N VAL A 559 -19.32 3.72 36.47
CA VAL A 559 -18.91 3.81 37.88
C VAL A 559 -19.80 4.81 38.63
N PRO A 560 -20.59 4.38 39.65
CA PRO A 560 -21.43 5.27 40.44
C PRO A 560 -20.65 6.41 41.09
N ASP A 561 -19.50 6.11 41.71
CA ASP A 561 -18.59 7.10 42.31
C ASP A 561 -17.38 7.37 41.39
N ASP A 562 -17.63 8.07 40.29
CA ASP A 562 -16.60 8.49 39.32
C ASP A 562 -15.54 9.41 39.92
N ARG A 563 -15.93 10.25 40.90
CA ARG A 563 -15.02 11.11 41.67
C ARG A 563 -13.97 10.28 42.37
N GLN A 564 -14.39 9.23 43.07
CA GLN A 564 -13.45 8.35 43.75
C GLN A 564 -12.56 7.58 42.77
N ALA A 565 -13.11 7.08 41.66
CA ALA A 565 -12.30 6.41 40.64
C ALA A 565 -11.22 7.32 40.03
N ILE A 566 -11.54 8.59 39.75
CA ILE A 566 -10.56 9.57 39.28
C ILE A 566 -9.51 9.88 40.36
N ARG A 567 -9.91 10.02 41.63
CA ARG A 567 -8.95 10.22 42.72
C ARG A 567 -7.96 9.05 42.82
N GLU A 568 -8.47 7.82 42.78
CA GLU A 568 -7.64 6.62 42.78
C GLU A 568 -6.69 6.57 41.59
N ALA A 569 -7.16 6.92 40.39
CA ALA A 569 -6.32 7.01 39.19
C ALA A 569 -5.14 7.96 39.38
N PHE A 570 -5.38 9.17 39.89
CA PHE A 570 -4.33 10.15 40.15
C PHE A 570 -3.45 9.79 41.35
N ARG A 571 -4.00 9.08 42.35
CA ARG A 571 -3.24 8.58 43.50
C ARG A 571 -2.15 7.60 43.06
N VAL A 572 -2.51 6.61 42.24
CA VAL A 572 -1.58 5.57 41.78
C VAL A 572 -0.65 6.04 40.64
N LEU A 573 -0.94 7.18 40.01
CA LEU A 573 -0.13 7.75 38.92
C LEU A 573 1.09 8.50 39.49
N ARG A 574 2.26 8.31 38.88
CA ARG A 574 3.49 9.06 39.24
C ARG A 574 3.39 10.55 38.89
N PRO A 575 4.10 11.44 39.60
CA PRO A 575 4.40 12.79 39.13
C PRO A 575 4.96 12.77 37.71
N GLY A 576 4.39 13.56 36.80
CA GLY A 576 4.77 13.57 35.38
C GLY A 576 4.14 12.45 34.55
N GLY A 577 3.49 11.46 35.18
CA GLY A 577 2.70 10.44 34.50
C GLY A 577 1.40 11.01 33.92
N PHE A 578 0.71 10.23 33.09
CA PHE A 578 -0.51 10.68 32.41
C PHE A 578 -1.70 9.73 32.53
N LEU A 579 -2.90 10.31 32.60
CA LEU A 579 -4.20 9.63 32.58
C LEU A 579 -4.84 9.83 31.20
N ILE A 580 -5.22 8.73 30.52
CA ILE A 580 -6.00 8.78 29.28
C ILE A 580 -7.40 8.24 29.55
N VAL A 581 -8.41 9.01 29.15
CA VAL A 581 -9.83 8.63 29.32
C VAL A 581 -10.56 8.71 28.00
N SER A 582 -11.46 7.76 27.70
CA SER A 582 -12.52 7.96 26.70
C SER A 582 -13.89 7.84 27.36
N THR A 583 -14.81 8.72 26.96
CA THR A 583 -16.21 8.68 27.42
C THR A 583 -17.16 9.11 26.31
N PRO A 584 -18.40 8.62 26.33
CA PRO A 584 -19.51 9.19 25.58
C PRO A 584 -19.74 10.66 25.92
N ASN A 585 -20.16 11.43 24.92
CA ASN A 585 -20.64 12.79 25.13
C ASN A 585 -22.06 12.75 25.71
N GLU A 586 -22.38 13.61 26.67
CA GLU A 586 -23.75 13.73 27.19
C GLU A 586 -24.80 13.99 26.08
N ASN A 587 -24.37 14.62 24.98
CA ASN A 587 -25.16 14.97 23.81
C ASN A 587 -24.76 14.14 22.57
N TRP A 588 -24.51 12.85 22.76
CA TRP A 588 -24.11 11.88 21.73
C TRP A 588 -25.10 11.64 20.57
N ARG A 589 -26.26 12.33 20.53
CA ARG A 589 -27.23 12.24 19.43
C ARG A 589 -27.25 13.52 18.60
N PHE A 590 -27.03 13.38 17.29
CA PHE A 590 -27.20 14.47 16.34
C PHE A 590 -28.68 14.69 15.95
N PRO A 591 -29.07 15.88 15.45
CA PRO A 591 -30.48 16.21 15.17
C PRO A 591 -31.22 15.22 14.26
N TYR A 592 -30.52 14.58 13.32
CA TYR A 592 -31.10 13.60 12.40
C TYR A 592 -31.30 12.20 13.01
N TYR A 593 -30.89 11.94 14.25
CA TYR A 593 -31.25 10.71 14.98
C TYR A 593 -32.77 10.50 15.04
N ARG A 594 -33.58 11.55 14.91
CA ARG A 594 -35.04 11.47 14.79
C ARG A 594 -35.50 10.50 13.69
N LEU A 595 -34.73 10.36 12.61
CA LEU A 595 -35.02 9.42 11.52
C LEU A 595 -34.67 7.97 11.88
N MET A 596 -33.65 7.77 12.71
CA MET A 596 -33.20 6.45 13.16
C MET A 596 -33.97 5.94 14.38
N LYS A 597 -34.59 6.85 15.16
CA LYS A 597 -35.31 6.55 16.40
C LYS A 597 -36.32 5.40 16.28
N PRO A 598 -37.17 5.28 15.23
CA PRO A 598 -38.12 4.17 15.11
C PRO A 598 -37.45 2.79 14.93
N TYR A 599 -36.20 2.78 14.46
CA TYR A 599 -35.45 1.57 14.16
C TYR A 599 -34.45 1.22 15.25
N CYS A 600 -34.21 2.08 16.24
CA CYS A 600 -33.26 1.84 17.33
C CYS A 600 -34.00 1.46 18.62
N PRO A 601 -33.38 0.65 19.50
CA PRO A 601 -33.94 0.37 20.81
C PRO A 601 -34.10 1.66 21.64
N PRO A 602 -35.06 1.68 22.59
CA PRO A 602 -35.20 2.78 23.55
C PRO A 602 -33.89 3.02 24.31
N GLU A 603 -33.66 4.27 24.71
CA GLU A 603 -32.43 4.66 25.39
C GLU A 603 -32.30 3.98 26.74
N GLU A 604 -33.39 3.79 27.48
CA GLU A 604 -33.37 3.10 28.77
C GLU A 604 -32.89 1.64 28.62
N LYS A 605 -33.31 0.98 27.53
CA LYS A 605 -32.90 -0.39 27.23
C LYS A 605 -31.41 -0.47 26.88
N LEU A 606 -30.90 0.46 26.05
CA LEU A 606 -29.48 0.53 25.73
C LEU A 606 -28.64 0.77 26.99
N PHE A 607 -29.06 1.68 27.86
CA PHE A 607 -28.33 2.02 29.09
C PHE A 607 -28.29 0.83 30.05
N SER A 608 -29.41 0.13 30.19
CA SER A 608 -29.48 -1.09 30.99
C SER A 608 -28.62 -2.22 30.41
N GLU A 609 -28.57 -2.39 29.09
CA GLU A 609 -27.75 -3.42 28.45
C GLU A 609 -26.25 -3.11 28.52
N TRP A 610 -25.89 -1.82 28.46
CA TRP A 610 -24.49 -1.39 28.57
C TRP A 610 -24.05 -1.24 30.03
N GLY A 611 -24.97 -1.15 30.99
CA GLY A 611 -24.67 -0.92 32.39
C GLY A 611 -24.22 0.52 32.67
N HIS A 612 -24.75 1.49 31.92
CA HIS A 612 -24.46 2.91 32.15
C HIS A 612 -25.27 3.43 33.33
N VAL A 613 -24.59 4.06 34.29
CA VAL A 613 -25.24 4.80 35.37
C VAL A 613 -25.48 6.27 35.00
N ARG A 614 -24.90 6.73 33.88
CA ARG A 614 -25.09 8.05 33.29
C ARG A 614 -24.85 8.04 31.78
N ARG A 615 -25.29 9.11 31.10
CA ARG A 615 -25.26 9.22 29.63
C ARG A 615 -23.87 9.43 29.04
N GLY A 616 -22.97 10.03 29.81
CA GLY A 616 -21.67 10.51 29.35
C GLY A 616 -21.35 11.84 30.01
N TYR A 617 -20.40 12.58 29.45
CA TYR A 617 -19.93 13.86 29.99
C TYR A 617 -19.87 14.92 28.92
N SER A 618 -20.21 16.15 29.27
CA SER A 618 -19.69 17.32 28.55
C SER A 618 -18.21 17.50 28.89
N ARG A 619 -17.48 18.21 28.02
CA ARG A 619 -16.09 18.59 28.30
C ARG A 619 -15.95 19.32 29.63
N THR A 620 -16.86 20.24 29.92
CA THR A 620 -16.83 21.03 31.16
C THR A 620 -17.03 20.16 32.40
N GLU A 621 -17.92 19.16 32.33
CA GLU A 621 -18.19 18.27 33.46
C GLU A 621 -16.99 17.38 33.78
N ILE A 622 -16.38 16.76 32.76
CA ILE A 622 -15.23 15.88 33.00
C ILE A 622 -13.98 16.66 33.44
N GLU A 623 -13.74 17.86 32.90
CA GLU A 623 -12.66 18.73 33.37
C GLU A 623 -12.90 19.22 34.81
N LYS A 624 -14.15 19.48 35.20
CA LYS A 624 -14.52 19.79 36.59
C LYS A 624 -14.40 18.58 37.51
N LEU A 625 -14.67 17.37 37.01
CA LEU A 625 -14.50 16.12 37.74
C LEU A 625 -13.03 15.86 38.06
N VAL A 626 -12.14 16.06 37.08
CA VAL A 626 -10.68 15.95 37.23
C VAL A 626 -10.09 17.11 38.03
N GLY A 627 -10.69 18.30 37.93
CA GLY A 627 -10.29 19.51 38.67
C GLY A 627 -9.39 20.46 37.88
N PHE A 628 -9.00 20.10 36.65
CA PHE A 628 -8.20 20.94 35.74
C PHE A 628 -8.40 20.53 34.27
N PRO A 629 -8.15 21.43 33.30
CA PRO A 629 -8.44 21.16 31.89
C PRO A 629 -7.55 20.06 31.31
N ALA A 630 -8.09 19.31 30.34
CA ALA A 630 -7.33 18.28 29.63
C ALA A 630 -6.22 18.91 28.75
N ASN A 631 -5.04 18.28 28.71
CA ASN A 631 -3.92 18.75 27.89
C ASN A 631 -4.22 18.61 26.39
N ARG A 632 -4.88 17.52 25.99
CA ARG A 632 -5.38 17.30 24.63
C ARG A 632 -6.70 16.56 24.65
N THR A 633 -7.50 16.79 23.60
CA THR A 633 -8.77 16.10 23.37
C THR A 633 -8.89 15.68 21.92
N ALA A 634 -9.58 14.57 21.66
CA ALA A 634 -9.93 14.16 20.30
C ALA A 634 -11.31 13.52 20.28
N ASP A 635 -12.23 14.13 19.56
CA ASP A 635 -13.56 13.59 19.33
C ASP A 635 -13.53 12.46 18.29
N PHE A 636 -14.49 11.53 18.37
CA PHE A 636 -14.67 10.46 17.39
C PHE A 636 -16.16 10.10 17.22
N ILE A 637 -16.48 9.37 16.13
CA ILE A 637 -17.85 9.14 15.65
C ILE A 637 -18.52 10.48 15.30
N ASN A 638 -18.15 11.00 14.15
CA ASN A 638 -18.56 12.32 13.66
C ASN A 638 -19.94 12.30 12.98
N PRO A 639 -20.47 13.46 12.53
CA PRO A 639 -21.81 13.53 11.98
C PRO A 639 -22.03 12.70 10.69
N LEU A 640 -20.97 12.25 10.03
CA LEU A 640 -21.05 11.41 8.83
C LEU A 640 -20.82 9.93 9.14
N THR A 641 -20.03 9.60 10.16
CA THR A 641 -19.77 8.20 10.57
C THR A 641 -20.83 7.67 11.54
N VAL A 642 -21.52 8.54 12.28
CA VAL A 642 -22.59 8.18 13.22
C VAL A 642 -23.78 7.48 12.57
N TRP A 643 -24.06 7.72 11.28
CA TRP A 643 -25.13 7.01 10.57
C TRP A 643 -24.88 5.50 10.51
N CYS A 644 -23.64 5.10 10.23
CA CYS A 644 -23.27 3.69 10.25
C CYS A 644 -23.29 3.11 11.65
N HIS A 645 -22.95 3.93 12.65
CA HIS A 645 -23.03 3.60 14.07
C HIS A 645 -24.48 3.26 14.46
N ASP A 646 -25.42 4.18 14.20
CA ASP A 646 -26.83 4.00 14.54
C ASP A 646 -27.45 2.79 13.81
N VAL A 647 -27.08 2.55 12.55
CA VAL A 647 -27.50 1.33 11.83
C VAL A 647 -27.00 0.06 12.52
N GLY A 648 -25.79 0.08 13.10
CA GLY A 648 -25.23 -1.06 13.83
C GLY A 648 -26.00 -1.43 15.08
N PHE A 649 -26.50 -0.43 15.81
CA PHE A 649 -27.30 -0.58 17.03
C PHE A 649 -28.81 -0.62 16.78
N SER A 650 -29.25 -0.55 15.53
CA SER A 650 -30.67 -0.66 15.18
C SER A 650 -31.23 -2.09 15.34
N ASN A 651 -32.55 -2.17 15.55
CA ASN A 651 -33.37 -3.38 15.52
C ASN A 651 -33.60 -3.91 14.09
N LEU A 652 -32.98 -3.31 13.07
CA LEU A 652 -33.08 -3.79 11.69
C LEU A 652 -32.55 -5.22 11.59
N THR A 653 -33.20 -6.02 10.75
CA THR A 653 -32.70 -7.38 10.46
C THR A 653 -31.30 -7.30 9.85
N ARG A 654 -30.52 -8.36 10.02
CA ARG A 654 -29.13 -8.43 9.53
C ARG A 654 -29.01 -8.04 8.05
N ARG A 655 -29.95 -8.48 7.21
CA ARG A 655 -30.00 -8.17 5.78
C ARG A 655 -30.16 -6.66 5.53
N TRP A 656 -31.05 -6.00 6.27
CA TRP A 656 -31.29 -4.57 6.09
C TRP A 656 -30.15 -3.71 6.60
N ARG A 657 -29.52 -4.08 7.74
CA ARG A 657 -28.29 -3.40 8.21
C ARG A 657 -27.19 -3.42 7.15
N GLN A 658 -26.99 -4.55 6.47
CA GLN A 658 -26.02 -4.67 5.40
C GLN A 658 -26.31 -3.79 4.19
N ILE A 659 -27.58 -3.70 3.78
CA ILE A 659 -28.00 -2.82 2.68
C ILE A 659 -27.73 -1.35 3.06
N CYS A 660 -28.14 -0.94 4.26
CA CYS A 660 -27.91 0.42 4.75
C CYS A 660 -26.42 0.75 4.83
N TRP A 661 -25.57 -0.14 5.36
CA TRP A 661 -24.12 0.06 5.39
C TRP A 661 -23.51 0.15 4.00
N ALA A 662 -23.94 -0.66 3.04
CA ALA A 662 -23.43 -0.59 1.67
C ALA A 662 -23.74 0.78 1.03
N ILE A 663 -24.97 1.27 1.21
CA ILE A 663 -25.43 2.58 0.73
C ILE A 663 -24.65 3.71 1.42
N LEU A 664 -24.46 3.63 2.73
CA LEU A 664 -23.80 4.67 3.53
C LEU A 664 -22.27 4.62 3.40
N SER A 665 -21.69 3.52 2.91
CA SER A 665 -20.24 3.31 2.88
C SER A 665 -19.42 4.43 2.22
N PRO A 666 -19.86 5.11 1.13
CA PRO A 666 -19.10 6.22 0.56
C PRO A 666 -19.10 7.45 1.47
N VAL A 667 -20.25 7.76 2.09
CA VAL A 667 -20.42 8.88 3.03
C VAL A 667 -19.62 8.65 4.29
N THR A 668 -19.64 7.42 4.80
CA THR A 668 -18.86 7.02 5.97
C THR A 668 -17.37 7.01 5.70
N LEU A 669 -16.94 6.56 4.53
CA LEU A 669 -15.53 6.66 4.13
C LEU A 669 -15.08 8.11 4.03
N LEU A 670 -15.92 8.99 3.47
CA LEU A 670 -15.68 10.42 3.40
C LEU A 670 -15.63 11.08 4.78
N GLY A 671 -16.55 10.73 5.67
CA GLY A 671 -16.56 11.17 7.06
C GLY A 671 -15.30 10.75 7.79
N TYR A 672 -14.91 9.48 7.63
CA TYR A 672 -13.70 8.93 8.23
C TYR A 672 -12.40 9.52 7.65
N THR A 673 -12.36 9.91 6.37
CA THR A 673 -11.19 10.53 5.74
C THR A 673 -11.04 12.00 6.12
N LEU A 674 -12.15 12.73 6.23
CA LEU A 674 -12.15 14.16 6.55
C LEU A 674 -12.08 14.44 8.06
N HIS A 675 -12.21 13.42 8.91
CA HIS A 675 -12.27 13.57 10.37
C HIS A 675 -11.03 14.22 10.99
N ARG A 676 -11.21 15.38 11.63
CA ARG A 676 -10.17 16.10 12.41
C ARG A 676 -10.39 15.91 13.90
N ALA A 677 -9.41 16.27 14.74
CA ALA A 677 -9.51 16.07 16.19
C ALA A 677 -10.60 16.96 16.82
N GLU A 678 -10.87 18.10 16.19
CA GLU A 678 -11.85 19.12 16.59
C GLU A 678 -13.23 18.87 15.95
N THR A 679 -13.38 17.82 15.15
CA THR A 679 -14.65 17.50 14.52
C THR A 679 -15.58 16.92 15.57
N LYS A 680 -16.68 17.61 15.86
CA LYS A 680 -17.68 17.20 16.85
C LYS A 680 -18.01 15.71 16.72
N GLY A 681 -17.84 14.97 17.80
CA GLY A 681 -18.11 13.53 17.88
C GLY A 681 -19.24 13.18 18.83
N THR A 682 -19.61 11.91 18.85
CA THR A 682 -20.49 11.35 19.89
C THR A 682 -19.72 10.91 21.12
N GLU A 683 -18.40 10.75 21.00
CA GLU A 683 -17.49 10.34 22.07
C GLU A 683 -16.20 11.15 22.00
N THR A 684 -15.50 11.27 23.13
CA THR A 684 -14.28 12.09 23.24
C THR A 684 -13.19 11.34 24.01
N ALA A 685 -11.97 11.39 23.49
CA ALA A 685 -10.75 10.98 24.17
C ALA A 685 -10.06 12.19 24.80
N TYR A 686 -9.57 12.02 26.03
CA TYR A 686 -8.92 13.05 26.83
C TYR A 686 -7.58 12.55 27.37
N ILE A 687 -6.66 13.49 27.63
CA ILE A 687 -5.44 13.21 28.37
C ILE A 687 -5.15 14.31 29.40
N TRP A 688 -4.75 13.89 30.59
CA TRP A 688 -4.22 14.74 31.65
C TRP A 688 -2.84 14.27 32.07
N VAL A 689 -1.95 15.22 32.40
CA VAL A 689 -0.64 14.94 33.00
C VAL A 689 -0.71 15.30 34.49
N LYS A 690 -0.28 14.40 35.37
CA LYS A 690 -0.18 14.68 36.80
C LYS A 690 1.01 15.61 37.03
N HIS A 691 0.76 16.81 37.53
CA HIS A 691 1.82 17.73 37.87
C HIS A 691 2.57 17.26 39.14
N PRO A 692 3.90 17.44 39.21
CA PRO A 692 4.64 17.19 40.44
C PRO A 692 4.10 18.03 41.59
N ALA A 693 4.03 17.43 42.79
CA ALA A 693 3.65 18.14 44.00
C ALA A 693 4.56 19.37 44.17
N GLY A 694 3.96 20.58 44.06
CA GLY A 694 4.68 21.86 44.04
C GLY A 694 4.21 22.84 42.95
N TYR A 695 3.45 22.38 41.95
CA TYR A 695 2.88 23.26 40.92
C TYR A 695 1.37 23.44 41.13
N GLY A 696 0.99 24.33 42.06
CA GLY A 696 -0.42 24.68 42.26
C GLY A 696 -0.76 25.47 43.52
N SER A 697 -0.32 26.73 43.61
CA SER A 697 -0.96 27.69 44.53
C SER A 697 -0.97 29.16 44.06
N GLU A 698 -0.84 29.45 42.77
CA GLU A 698 -1.00 30.82 42.27
C GLU A 698 -1.69 30.84 40.91
N GLN A 699 -3.02 30.72 40.91
CA GLN A 699 -3.91 31.40 39.97
C GLN A 699 -5.35 31.18 40.43
N ARG A 700 -5.70 31.84 41.54
CA ARG A 700 -7.10 32.21 41.78
C ARG A 700 -7.40 33.42 40.87
N PRO A 701 -8.49 33.44 40.11
CA PRO A 701 -8.86 34.63 39.36
C PRO A 701 -9.19 35.74 40.36
N ASN A 702 -8.47 36.87 40.26
CA ASN A 702 -8.77 38.09 40.99
C ASN A 702 -10.20 38.53 40.66
N VAL A 703 -11.10 38.40 41.63
CA VAL A 703 -12.36 39.14 41.67
C VAL A 703 -12.00 40.56 42.13
N PRO A 704 -12.23 41.62 41.35
CA PRO A 704 -12.01 42.97 41.84
C PRO A 704 -13.13 43.32 42.81
N ASN A 705 -12.76 43.60 44.05
CA ASN A 705 -13.63 44.19 45.06
C ASN A 705 -14.16 45.55 44.59
N SER A 706 -15.46 45.74 44.75
CA SER A 706 -16.16 47.02 44.66
C SER A 706 -15.69 48.02 45.73
N SER A 707 -15.26 49.22 45.33
CA SER A 707 -15.49 50.48 46.07
C SER A 707 -14.91 51.70 45.32
N GLY A 708 -15.71 52.76 45.18
CA GLY A 708 -15.23 54.14 44.99
C GLY A 708 -15.54 54.85 43.66
N PHE A 709 -16.59 55.67 43.67
CA PHE A 709 -17.05 56.73 42.73
C PHE A 709 -15.97 57.79 42.33
N PRO A 710 -16.18 58.72 41.35
CA PRO A 710 -17.47 59.31 40.92
C PRO A 710 -17.72 59.58 39.41
N LEU A 711 -18.98 59.95 39.16
CA LEU A 711 -19.57 60.44 37.91
C LEU A 711 -18.81 61.62 37.27
N ALA A 712 -18.78 61.64 35.92
CA ALA A 712 -18.88 62.87 35.13
C ALA A 712 -19.54 62.57 33.76
N THR A 713 -20.36 63.53 33.34
CA THR A 713 -21.44 63.51 32.33
C THR A 713 -21.03 63.90 30.89
N ALA A 714 -22.00 63.72 29.98
CA ALA A 714 -22.22 64.37 28.67
C ALA A 714 -21.70 63.59 27.44
N GLY A 715 -22.56 63.01 26.60
CA GLY A 715 -23.22 63.64 25.43
C GLY A 715 -22.53 63.07 24.16
N SER A 716 -23.11 62.71 23.02
CA SER A 716 -24.38 62.95 22.33
C SER A 716 -24.38 62.12 21.02
N GLN A 717 -25.54 61.57 20.65
CA GLN A 717 -26.11 61.40 19.28
C GLN A 717 -25.29 60.72 18.12
N ILE A 718 -25.77 59.54 17.66
CA ILE A 718 -26.36 59.16 16.32
C ILE A 718 -26.05 60.11 15.12
N PRO A 719 -25.96 59.72 13.80
CA PRO A 719 -26.44 58.52 13.05
C PRO A 719 -25.40 57.93 12.03
N LYS A 720 -25.66 56.91 11.19
CA LYS A 720 -26.88 56.23 10.70
C LYS A 720 -26.55 54.80 10.29
#